data_AF-A0A199UDM6-F1
#
_entry.id   AF-A0A199UDM6-F1
#
_cell.length_a   1.000
_cell.length_b   1.000
_cell.length_c   1.000
_cell.angle_alpha   90.00
_cell.angle_beta   90.00
_cell.angle_gamma   90.00
#
_symmetry.space_group_name_H-M   'P 1'
#
loop_
_entity.id
_entity.type
_entity.pdbx_description
1 polymer ?
#
loop_
_entity_poly.entity_id
_entity_poly.type
_entity_poly.pdbx_seq_one_letter_code
_entity_poly.pdbx_strand_id
1 'polypeptide(L)'
;MARSSRLLFSSASAARAAAADDDDGSGNGGSDDEEPGEVIESAPPLRVGEERSLGVGGLRKKLLRRGRGWETPVLGDEVTVHYVGMLLDGTKFDSTRDRGEPLTFKLGHGGVVSGLEQGITTMNKGELALFTLPSSLGYGESGAQGVPPGADIQFEVELISWIAVVDICKDGGIVKKILSSGDDTQTGDLDEVTVKYRVMLQDGSVVAKSPEVGLELYINEGLLCPALPKVLKTMRRGERAVVTVQPQYAFGEQGRDAEDGFPSIPPNAILNIDIELVSLKPVVDVTGDMKVIKKILRAGEGTRRPRDGETVQIRCIGMLEDGTVFEKLGFDGGLFEFILDEEQVTAGLDRAVVTMLKGELSQVTVKPEYGFGNNEIKRDNVTIPGCSTLMYEVELVDFTKQEKELQEMSASEKIEAAEKTKNSGNELYKSGKFHQAAKKYDKAVNYINDDEPFEHGEEKVVKTLRTSCWLNHAACCLKLREFQETIGLCSKVLYIESCNVKALYRRAQAYIEYSDLDLAKLDIQKALEIDPHNREVKALQSTLRKLQVESNKRDAKLYANMFERMSKDADVALKKLKVEKAHSDDESDDASVHAMIIERPKSGAQGVPPGADIQFEVELISWIAVVDICKDGGIVKKILSSGDDTQTGDLDEVTVKYRVMLQDGSVVAKSPEVGLELYINEGLLCPALPKVLKTMRRGERAVVTVQPQYAFGEQGRDAEDGFPSIPPNAILNIDIELVSLKPVVDVTCDMKVIKKILRAGEGTRRPRDGETVQIRCIGMLEDGTVFEKLGFDGGLFEFILDEEQVTAGLDRAVATMLKGELSQVTVEPEYAFGNNEIKRDNITIPGCSTLMYEVELVDFTKEKELQEMSTSEKIEAAEKTKNSGNELYKSGKFHRAAKKYDKAINYINDDEPFERGEEKVVKTLRTSCWLNHAACCLKLREFQETIGLCSKVLYIESCNVKALYRRAQAYIEYLDLDLAKLDIQKALEIDPHNREVKALQSTLRKLQVESNKRDAKLYANMFERMSKDADVALKKLKVEKAHSDDESDDASVHAMIIERPKRNEAEKAQEEIRGDTEHQAMEAEPSLANATVT
;
A
#
# COMPACT_ATOMS: atom_id res chain seq x y z
N MET A 1 49.30 -3.62 -47.61
CA MET A 1 48.75 -4.98 -47.75
C MET A 1 47.67 -5.09 -46.67
N ALA A 2 46.37 -4.99 -46.99
CA ALA A 2 45.51 -6.07 -47.51
C ALA A 2 45.30 -7.16 -46.44
N ARG A 3 44.18 -7.13 -45.69
CA ARG A 3 42.93 -7.93 -45.85
C ARG A 3 43.07 -9.39 -45.36
N SER A 4 42.06 -10.04 -44.75
CA SER A 4 40.63 -9.73 -44.60
C SER A 4 40.03 -10.25 -43.28
N SER A 5 38.87 -9.72 -42.87
CA SER A 5 38.10 -10.09 -41.68
C SER A 5 37.06 -11.21 -41.92
N ARG A 6 36.51 -11.78 -40.83
CA ARG A 6 35.15 -12.38 -40.76
C ARG A 6 34.61 -12.40 -39.32
N LEU A 7 33.29 -12.57 -39.19
CA LEU A 7 32.49 -12.29 -37.98
C LEU A 7 31.74 -13.52 -37.44
N LEU A 8 31.41 -13.42 -36.15
CA LEU A 8 30.24 -13.89 -35.38
C LEU A 8 29.14 -14.70 -36.10
N PHE A 9 28.54 -15.66 -35.38
CA PHE A 9 27.25 -15.47 -34.67
C PHE A 9 26.91 -16.70 -33.79
N SER A 10 26.21 -16.49 -32.67
CA SER A 10 25.57 -17.53 -31.86
C SER A 10 24.46 -16.91 -31.01
N SER A 11 23.29 -17.54 -30.98
CA SER A 11 22.13 -17.15 -30.17
C SER A 11 21.83 -18.23 -29.12
N ALA A 12 21.16 -17.86 -28.03
CA ALA A 12 20.73 -18.79 -26.99
C ALA A 12 19.42 -18.33 -26.35
N SER A 13 18.55 -19.29 -26.06
CA SER A 13 17.40 -19.14 -25.16
C SER A 13 17.57 -20.07 -23.95
N ALA A 14 16.93 -19.75 -22.83
CA ALA A 14 16.66 -20.74 -21.79
C ALA A 14 15.54 -21.71 -22.30
N ALA A 15 15.22 -22.82 -21.62
CA ALA A 15 14.77 -22.89 -20.24
C ALA A 15 15.67 -23.72 -19.30
N ARG A 16 15.07 -24.30 -18.25
CA ARG A 16 15.70 -24.96 -17.11
C ARG A 16 14.74 -25.99 -16.51
N ALA A 17 15.18 -27.22 -16.32
CA ALA A 17 14.40 -28.28 -15.66
C ALA A 17 14.63 -28.31 -14.14
N ALA A 18 13.66 -28.87 -13.41
CA ALA A 18 13.81 -29.41 -12.06
C ALA A 18 12.84 -30.60 -11.93
N ALA A 19 13.36 -31.78 -11.57
CA ALA A 19 12.58 -33.00 -11.36
C ALA A 19 12.20 -33.17 -9.88
N ALA A 20 11.32 -34.12 -9.58
CA ALA A 20 10.90 -34.50 -8.23
C ALA A 20 11.75 -35.65 -7.66
N ASP A 21 11.58 -35.93 -6.37
CA ASP A 21 12.01 -37.18 -5.72
C ASP A 21 11.02 -38.33 -6.00
N ASP A 22 11.46 -39.57 -5.76
CA ASP A 22 10.83 -40.82 -6.23
C ASP A 22 9.75 -41.45 -5.31
N ASP A 23 8.96 -42.33 -5.94
CA ASP A 23 8.29 -43.55 -5.45
C ASP A 23 7.11 -43.46 -4.44
N ASP A 24 5.97 -44.04 -4.86
CA ASP A 24 5.03 -44.76 -3.97
C ASP A 24 4.32 -45.89 -4.75
N GLY A 25 3.96 -46.97 -4.07
CA GLY A 25 3.86 -48.31 -4.68
C GLY A 25 2.46 -48.83 -5.00
N SER A 26 2.28 -49.28 -6.25
CA SER A 26 1.25 -50.23 -6.75
C SER A 26 -0.23 -49.76 -6.77
N GLY A 27 -1.02 -50.15 -7.78
CA GLY A 27 -2.46 -49.82 -7.75
C GLY A 27 -3.43 -50.24 -8.86
N ASN A 28 -3.01 -50.46 -10.12
CA ASN A 28 -3.83 -51.00 -11.23
C ASN A 28 -5.13 -50.25 -11.65
N GLY A 29 -5.17 -49.78 -12.90
CA GLY A 29 -6.38 -49.37 -13.63
C GLY A 29 -6.19 -48.05 -14.39
N GLY A 30 -6.38 -48.05 -15.71
CA GLY A 30 -6.16 -46.86 -16.53
C GLY A 30 -6.89 -46.90 -17.88
N SER A 31 -6.74 -45.82 -18.65
CA SER A 31 -7.08 -45.72 -20.06
C SER A 31 -6.39 -44.49 -20.68
N ASP A 32 -5.44 -44.77 -21.57
CA ASP A 32 -4.98 -44.05 -22.77
C ASP A 32 -5.33 -42.55 -22.95
N ASP A 33 -4.28 -41.71 -23.10
CA ASP A 33 -4.11 -40.75 -24.21
C ASP A 33 -2.63 -40.31 -24.25
N GLU A 34 -2.01 -40.22 -25.43
CA GLU A 34 -0.56 -39.98 -25.62
C GLU A 34 -0.23 -38.51 -25.98
N GLU A 35 0.74 -37.87 -25.30
CA GLU A 35 1.31 -36.57 -25.70
C GLU A 35 2.64 -36.69 -26.48
N PRO A 36 2.96 -35.77 -27.43
CA PRO A 36 4.02 -35.98 -28.41
C PRO A 36 5.40 -35.36 -28.07
N GLY A 37 6.44 -36.22 -28.08
CA GLY A 37 7.74 -35.93 -28.71
C GLY A 37 8.74 -35.00 -28.01
N GLU A 38 9.75 -35.57 -27.35
CA GLU A 38 10.91 -34.84 -26.82
C GLU A 38 11.87 -34.27 -27.90
N VAL A 39 12.62 -33.23 -27.53
CA VAL A 39 13.60 -32.54 -28.39
C VAL A 39 15.02 -33.07 -28.15
N ILE A 40 15.73 -33.47 -29.21
CA ILE A 40 17.06 -34.09 -29.14
C ILE A 40 18.17 -33.04 -29.16
N GLU A 41 19.17 -33.17 -28.26
CA GLU A 41 20.36 -32.30 -28.22
C GLU A 41 21.23 -32.41 -29.49
N SER A 42 21.90 -31.30 -29.85
CA SER A 42 22.56 -31.12 -31.15
C SER A 42 23.90 -31.88 -31.31
N ALA A 43 23.83 -33.15 -31.69
CA ALA A 43 25.00 -33.95 -32.07
C ALA A 43 25.76 -33.34 -33.28
N PRO A 44 27.11 -33.41 -33.32
CA PRO A 44 27.94 -32.68 -34.28
C PRO A 44 27.64 -33.02 -35.76
N PRO A 45 27.86 -32.10 -36.72
CA PRO A 45 27.45 -32.29 -38.11
C PRO A 45 28.18 -33.44 -38.82
N LEU A 46 27.42 -34.30 -39.48
CA LEU A 46 27.91 -35.54 -40.11
C LEU A 46 28.92 -35.25 -41.23
N ARG A 47 29.94 -36.09 -41.36
CA ARG A 47 30.89 -36.06 -42.51
C ARG A 47 30.42 -37.01 -43.60
N VAL A 48 30.86 -36.75 -44.84
CA VAL A 48 30.55 -37.62 -45.97
C VAL A 48 31.16 -39.00 -45.72
N GLY A 49 30.35 -40.05 -45.82
CA GLY A 49 30.70 -41.43 -45.52
C GLY A 49 30.37 -41.90 -44.09
N GLU A 50 30.15 -40.99 -43.15
CA GLU A 50 29.74 -41.34 -41.77
C GLU A 50 28.25 -41.73 -41.70
N GLU A 51 27.93 -42.65 -40.79
CA GLU A 51 26.58 -43.15 -40.50
C GLU A 51 26.22 -42.89 -39.03
N ARG A 52 24.96 -42.55 -38.75
CA ARG A 52 24.43 -42.23 -37.42
C ARG A 52 22.99 -42.72 -37.27
N SER A 53 22.66 -43.29 -36.11
CA SER A 53 21.26 -43.58 -35.73
C SER A 53 20.49 -42.30 -35.42
N LEU A 54 19.25 -42.19 -35.88
CA LEU A 54 18.34 -41.07 -35.67
C LEU A 54 17.19 -41.50 -34.74
N GLY A 55 17.06 -40.84 -33.59
CA GLY A 55 16.02 -41.13 -32.61
C GLY A 55 16.09 -42.55 -32.02
N VAL A 56 15.00 -42.96 -31.36
CA VAL A 56 14.88 -44.23 -30.64
C VAL A 56 14.48 -45.40 -31.56
N GLY A 57 13.89 -45.10 -32.74
CA GLY A 57 13.28 -46.08 -33.64
C GLY A 57 14.23 -46.88 -34.55
N GLY A 58 15.55 -46.88 -34.31
CA GLY A 58 16.51 -47.69 -35.08
C GLY A 58 16.84 -47.22 -36.51
N LEU A 59 16.19 -46.16 -36.99
CA LEU A 59 16.52 -45.44 -38.24
C LEU A 59 18.01 -45.05 -38.26
N ARG A 60 18.71 -45.28 -39.38
CA ARG A 60 20.09 -44.83 -39.57
C ARG A 60 20.25 -43.98 -40.81
N LYS A 61 21.00 -42.89 -40.72
CA LYS A 61 21.35 -41.97 -41.81
C LYS A 61 22.84 -42.03 -42.10
N LYS A 62 23.20 -42.21 -43.36
CA LYS A 62 24.56 -42.13 -43.88
C LYS A 62 24.67 -41.03 -44.93
N LEU A 63 25.57 -40.05 -44.72
CA LEU A 63 25.68 -38.89 -45.59
C LEU A 63 26.52 -39.22 -46.83
N LEU A 64 25.95 -39.13 -48.03
CA LEU A 64 26.63 -39.41 -49.30
C LEU A 64 27.16 -38.13 -49.98
N ARG A 65 26.42 -37.02 -49.89
CA ARG A 65 26.82 -35.71 -50.42
C ARG A 65 26.23 -34.61 -49.56
N ARG A 66 27.04 -33.65 -49.09
CA ARG A 66 26.56 -32.49 -48.33
C ARG A 66 25.61 -31.62 -49.15
N GLY A 67 24.56 -31.12 -48.49
CA GLY A 67 23.73 -30.03 -48.99
C GLY A 67 24.40 -28.65 -48.82
N ARG A 68 23.58 -27.61 -48.93
CA ARG A 68 23.95 -26.20 -48.75
C ARG A 68 23.05 -25.58 -47.69
N GLY A 69 23.61 -24.62 -46.94
CA GLY A 69 22.94 -24.04 -45.78
C GLY A 69 22.91 -24.99 -44.58
N TRP A 70 22.29 -24.53 -43.50
CA TRP A 70 22.07 -25.26 -42.25
C TRP A 70 20.60 -25.62 -42.03
N GLU A 71 19.71 -24.98 -42.79
CA GLU A 71 18.26 -25.19 -42.77
C GLU A 71 17.89 -26.60 -43.28
N THR A 72 16.77 -27.10 -42.78
CA THR A 72 16.17 -28.40 -43.07
C THR A 72 14.64 -28.22 -43.07
N PRO A 73 13.86 -29.00 -43.85
CA PRO A 73 12.40 -28.87 -43.89
C PRO A 73 11.75 -29.37 -42.58
N VAL A 74 10.64 -28.74 -42.19
CA VAL A 74 9.85 -29.14 -41.02
C VAL A 74 8.58 -29.90 -41.41
N LEU A 75 7.94 -30.56 -40.44
CA LEU A 75 6.64 -31.19 -40.67
C LEU A 75 5.61 -30.14 -41.11
N GLY A 76 4.89 -30.42 -42.19
CA GLY A 76 3.99 -29.49 -42.86
C GLY A 76 4.55 -28.82 -44.12
N ASP A 77 5.87 -28.77 -44.30
CA ASP A 77 6.50 -28.17 -45.49
C ASP A 77 6.24 -28.99 -46.77
N GLU A 78 6.24 -28.32 -47.91
CA GLU A 78 6.12 -28.95 -49.23
C GLU A 78 7.52 -29.28 -49.76
N VAL A 79 7.94 -30.54 -49.62
CA VAL A 79 9.29 -31.02 -49.99
C VAL A 79 9.30 -31.62 -51.39
N THR A 80 10.38 -31.38 -52.14
CA THR A 80 10.65 -31.97 -53.47
C THR A 80 11.93 -32.81 -53.39
N VAL A 81 11.80 -34.11 -53.65
CA VAL A 81 12.89 -35.09 -53.52
C VAL A 81 13.03 -35.98 -54.74
N HIS A 82 14.26 -36.42 -55.01
CA HIS A 82 14.48 -37.71 -55.68
C HIS A 82 14.81 -38.76 -54.63
N TYR A 83 14.31 -39.99 -54.83
CA TYR A 83 14.72 -41.15 -54.06
C TYR A 83 14.77 -42.45 -54.89
N VAL A 84 15.49 -43.43 -54.36
CA VAL A 84 15.62 -44.82 -54.83
C VAL A 84 15.46 -45.76 -53.62
N GLY A 85 14.41 -46.58 -53.60
CA GLY A 85 14.12 -47.58 -52.56
C GLY A 85 14.64 -48.97 -52.91
N MET A 86 15.41 -49.59 -52.02
CA MET A 86 16.12 -50.86 -52.21
C MET A 86 16.04 -51.75 -50.96
N LEU A 87 16.07 -53.07 -51.15
CA LEU A 87 16.34 -54.03 -50.07
C LEU A 87 17.83 -54.03 -49.69
N LEU A 88 18.17 -54.61 -48.53
CA LEU A 88 19.56 -54.69 -48.05
C LEU A 88 20.51 -55.52 -48.95
N ASP A 89 19.98 -56.31 -49.89
CA ASP A 89 20.76 -57.02 -50.92
C ASP A 89 21.04 -56.18 -52.18
N GLY A 90 20.51 -54.94 -52.24
CA GLY A 90 20.59 -54.04 -53.39
C GLY A 90 19.42 -54.14 -54.39
N THR A 91 18.45 -55.02 -54.15
CA THR A 91 17.26 -55.15 -55.02
C THR A 91 16.39 -53.90 -54.93
N LYS A 92 16.35 -53.10 -55.99
CA LYS A 92 15.49 -51.92 -56.11
C LYS A 92 14.01 -52.32 -56.23
N PHE A 93 13.15 -51.71 -55.42
CA PHE A 93 11.70 -51.87 -55.49
C PHE A 93 10.96 -50.60 -55.95
N ASP A 94 11.51 -49.40 -55.70
CA ASP A 94 10.93 -48.14 -56.16
C ASP A 94 12.00 -47.09 -56.53
N SER A 95 11.69 -46.17 -57.44
CA SER A 95 12.57 -45.04 -57.78
C SER A 95 11.85 -43.94 -58.57
N THR A 96 11.99 -42.71 -58.09
CA THR A 96 11.61 -41.49 -58.84
C THR A 96 12.59 -41.19 -59.97
N ARG A 97 13.88 -41.54 -59.82
CA ARG A 97 14.87 -41.38 -60.90
C ARG A 97 14.54 -42.25 -62.12
N ASP A 98 13.95 -43.42 -61.89
CA ASP A 98 13.54 -44.36 -62.93
C ASP A 98 12.22 -43.93 -63.59
N ARG A 99 11.37 -43.15 -62.88
CA ARG A 99 10.20 -42.44 -63.46
C ARG A 99 10.59 -41.20 -64.25
N GLY A 100 11.74 -40.58 -63.95
CA GLY A 100 12.26 -39.39 -64.63
C GLY A 100 11.78 -38.06 -64.04
N GLU A 101 10.93 -38.09 -63.01
CA GLU A 101 10.40 -36.90 -62.33
C GLU A 101 10.58 -37.00 -60.79
N PRO A 102 10.88 -35.89 -60.09
CA PRO A 102 10.98 -35.90 -58.63
C PRO A 102 9.59 -35.93 -57.98
N LEU A 103 9.50 -36.48 -56.77
CA LEU A 103 8.26 -36.45 -55.98
C LEU A 103 8.20 -35.15 -55.17
N THR A 104 7.09 -34.41 -55.29
CA THR A 104 6.74 -33.30 -54.39
C THR A 104 5.57 -33.70 -53.51
N PHE A 105 5.70 -33.54 -52.19
CA PHE A 105 4.66 -33.88 -51.21
C PHE A 105 4.74 -33.03 -49.94
N LYS A 106 3.68 -33.03 -49.14
CA LYS A 106 3.63 -32.36 -47.83
C LYS A 106 4.21 -33.28 -46.75
N LEU A 107 5.27 -32.85 -46.08
CA LEU A 107 6.04 -33.68 -45.15
C LEU A 107 5.24 -33.97 -43.86
N GLY A 108 5.19 -35.23 -43.44
CA GLY A 108 4.43 -35.66 -42.26
C GLY A 108 2.93 -35.81 -42.54
N HIS A 109 2.55 -36.05 -43.79
CA HIS A 109 1.16 -36.31 -44.20
C HIS A 109 1.06 -37.65 -44.97
N GLY A 110 2.02 -38.57 -44.77
CA GLY A 110 2.00 -39.91 -45.36
C GLY A 110 2.33 -39.94 -46.86
N GLY A 111 3.10 -38.97 -47.36
CA GLY A 111 3.52 -38.95 -48.77
C GLY A 111 4.57 -40.01 -49.11
N VAL A 112 5.28 -40.51 -48.09
CA VAL A 112 6.23 -41.65 -48.13
C VAL A 112 6.19 -42.38 -46.78
N VAL A 113 6.94 -43.48 -46.63
CA VAL A 113 7.02 -44.23 -45.37
C VAL A 113 7.55 -43.39 -44.20
N SER A 114 7.09 -43.65 -42.98
CA SER A 114 7.30 -42.78 -41.81
C SER A 114 8.78 -42.55 -41.47
N GLY A 115 9.62 -43.59 -41.57
CA GLY A 115 11.08 -43.46 -41.37
C GLY A 115 11.78 -42.59 -42.41
N LEU A 116 11.18 -42.44 -43.60
CA LEU A 116 11.70 -41.56 -44.65
C LEU A 116 11.22 -40.11 -44.45
N GLU A 117 9.99 -39.89 -43.98
CA GLU A 117 9.56 -38.55 -43.54
C GLU A 117 10.44 -38.04 -42.37
N GLN A 118 10.70 -38.89 -41.37
CA GLN A 118 11.66 -38.63 -40.27
C GLN A 118 13.10 -38.45 -40.76
N GLY A 119 13.49 -39.08 -41.87
CA GLY A 119 14.81 -38.90 -42.47
C GLY A 119 14.98 -37.52 -43.12
N ILE A 120 13.96 -37.08 -43.87
CA ILE A 120 13.99 -35.84 -44.68
C ILE A 120 14.09 -34.57 -43.82
N THR A 121 13.48 -34.54 -42.63
CA THR A 121 13.61 -33.40 -41.68
C THR A 121 15.05 -33.15 -41.22
N THR A 122 15.98 -34.09 -41.46
CA THR A 122 17.40 -33.93 -41.10
C THR A 122 18.30 -33.47 -42.27
N MET A 123 17.74 -33.25 -43.47
CA MET A 123 18.50 -33.02 -44.70
C MET A 123 18.62 -31.54 -45.07
N ASN A 124 19.83 -31.09 -45.42
CA ASN A 124 20.05 -29.75 -45.98
C ASN A 124 19.74 -29.70 -47.49
N LYS A 125 19.56 -28.48 -48.04
CA LYS A 125 19.18 -28.28 -49.46
C LYS A 125 20.24 -28.83 -50.42
N GLY A 126 19.88 -29.77 -51.28
CA GLY A 126 20.80 -30.46 -52.19
C GLY A 126 21.64 -31.57 -51.54
N GLU A 127 21.31 -32.01 -50.33
CA GLU A 127 21.95 -33.16 -49.68
C GLU A 127 21.57 -34.48 -50.38
N LEU A 128 22.52 -35.41 -50.45
CA LEU A 128 22.28 -36.82 -50.80
C LEU A 128 22.60 -37.69 -49.57
N ALA A 129 21.66 -38.51 -49.12
CA ALA A 129 21.83 -39.39 -47.98
C ALA A 129 21.25 -40.79 -48.26
N LEU A 130 21.83 -41.81 -47.63
CA LEU A 130 21.27 -43.16 -47.58
C LEU A 130 20.66 -43.37 -46.19
N PHE A 131 19.36 -43.62 -46.14
CA PHE A 131 18.66 -44.00 -44.93
C PHE A 131 18.46 -45.51 -44.90
N THR A 132 18.76 -46.16 -43.77
CA THR A 132 18.35 -47.55 -43.50
C THR A 132 17.24 -47.53 -42.47
N LEU A 133 16.08 -48.07 -42.84
CA LEU A 133 14.87 -48.08 -42.05
C LEU A 133 14.62 -49.52 -41.59
N PRO A 134 14.40 -49.78 -40.29
CA PRO A 134 13.88 -51.07 -39.85
C PRO A 134 12.44 -51.25 -40.39
N SER A 135 11.99 -52.51 -40.49
CA SER A 135 10.67 -52.84 -41.04
C SER A 135 9.52 -52.01 -40.46
N SER A 136 9.54 -51.75 -39.14
CA SER A 136 8.55 -50.95 -38.40
C SER A 136 8.44 -49.48 -38.81
N LEU A 137 9.47 -48.91 -39.44
CA LEU A 137 9.47 -47.55 -40.02
C LEU A 137 9.36 -47.56 -41.56
N GLY A 138 9.28 -48.76 -42.16
CA GLY A 138 9.10 -49.00 -43.59
C GLY A 138 7.68 -49.49 -43.92
N TYR A 139 7.55 -50.80 -44.16
CA TYR A 139 6.29 -51.45 -44.58
C TYR A 139 5.79 -52.54 -43.60
N GLY A 140 6.46 -52.71 -42.46
CA GLY A 140 6.08 -53.60 -41.36
C GLY A 140 5.97 -55.09 -41.71
N GLU A 141 5.27 -55.82 -40.86
CA GLU A 141 4.98 -57.27 -41.02
C GLU A 141 4.08 -57.60 -42.22
N SER A 142 3.48 -56.58 -42.87
CA SER A 142 2.70 -56.78 -44.11
C SER A 142 3.57 -56.79 -45.37
N GLY A 143 4.72 -56.10 -45.35
CA GLY A 143 5.51 -55.85 -46.55
C GLY A 143 4.78 -54.97 -47.57
N ALA A 144 5.29 -54.93 -48.80
CA ALA A 144 4.72 -54.17 -49.91
C ALA A 144 5.07 -54.81 -51.26
N GLN A 145 4.60 -54.23 -52.38
CA GLN A 145 4.96 -54.69 -53.71
C GLN A 145 6.48 -54.56 -53.93
N GLY A 146 7.18 -55.70 -53.97
CA GLY A 146 8.65 -55.74 -54.07
C GLY A 146 9.40 -55.71 -52.73
N VAL A 147 8.70 -55.65 -51.59
CA VAL A 147 9.29 -55.66 -50.24
C VAL A 147 8.71 -56.80 -49.40
N PRO A 148 9.52 -57.77 -48.94
CA PRO A 148 9.03 -58.87 -48.10
C PRO A 148 8.43 -58.39 -46.75
N PRO A 149 7.49 -59.15 -46.17
CA PRO A 149 7.09 -59.04 -44.77
C PRO A 149 8.29 -58.92 -43.82
N GLY A 150 8.25 -57.94 -42.91
CA GLY A 150 9.26 -57.78 -41.87
C GLY A 150 10.66 -57.35 -42.37
N ALA A 151 10.80 -56.93 -43.64
CA ALA A 151 12.09 -56.56 -44.21
C ALA A 151 12.55 -55.14 -43.84
N ASP A 152 13.82 -55.03 -43.43
CA ASP A 152 14.57 -53.77 -43.39
C ASP A 152 14.84 -53.28 -44.82
N ILE A 153 14.78 -51.95 -45.02
CA ILE A 153 14.88 -51.31 -46.34
C ILE A 153 15.83 -50.12 -46.33
N GLN A 154 16.33 -49.75 -47.50
CA GLN A 154 17.19 -48.60 -47.72
C GLN A 154 16.60 -47.63 -48.74
N PHE A 155 16.75 -46.33 -48.48
CA PHE A 155 16.42 -45.26 -49.40
C PHE A 155 17.65 -44.37 -49.64
N GLU A 156 18.15 -44.32 -50.88
CA GLU A 156 18.97 -43.17 -51.32
C GLU A 156 18.02 -42.00 -51.57
N VAL A 157 18.29 -40.82 -51.02
CA VAL A 157 17.42 -39.64 -51.07
C VAL A 157 18.24 -38.40 -51.39
N GLU A 158 17.74 -37.59 -52.32
CA GLU A 158 18.26 -36.29 -52.71
C GLU A 158 17.20 -35.22 -52.46
N LEU A 159 17.40 -34.36 -51.45
CA LEU A 159 16.50 -33.23 -51.18
C LEU A 159 16.80 -32.10 -52.16
N ILE A 160 15.90 -31.85 -53.12
CA ILE A 160 16.12 -30.86 -54.19
C ILE A 160 15.79 -29.46 -53.65
N SER A 161 14.59 -29.32 -53.08
CA SER A 161 14.09 -28.09 -52.48
C SER A 161 12.92 -28.40 -51.55
N TRP A 162 12.52 -27.43 -50.75
CA TRP A 162 11.21 -27.37 -50.15
C TRP A 162 10.68 -25.94 -50.26
N ILE A 163 9.38 -25.77 -49.99
CA ILE A 163 8.72 -24.49 -49.81
C ILE A 163 8.16 -24.50 -48.40
N ALA A 164 8.48 -23.48 -47.60
CA ALA A 164 8.03 -23.42 -46.22
C ALA A 164 6.53 -23.12 -46.15
N VAL A 165 5.76 -23.94 -45.43
CA VAL A 165 4.30 -23.82 -45.32
C VAL A 165 3.91 -23.61 -43.87
N VAL A 166 3.61 -22.35 -43.53
CA VAL A 166 3.27 -21.91 -42.18
C VAL A 166 1.76 -21.76 -42.06
N ASP A 167 1.12 -22.61 -41.26
CA ASP A 167 -0.20 -22.33 -40.73
C ASP A 167 -0.08 -21.31 -39.59
N ILE A 168 -0.62 -20.11 -39.79
CA ILE A 168 -0.48 -18.98 -38.88
C ILE A 168 -1.42 -19.10 -37.67
N CYS A 169 -2.53 -19.82 -37.80
CA CYS A 169 -3.54 -19.98 -36.73
C CYS A 169 -3.61 -21.41 -36.15
N LYS A 170 -2.93 -22.38 -36.79
CA LYS A 170 -2.91 -23.82 -36.43
C LYS A 170 -4.26 -24.54 -36.58
N ASP A 171 -5.16 -23.95 -37.36
CA ASP A 171 -6.52 -24.43 -37.66
C ASP A 171 -6.76 -24.66 -39.17
N GLY A 172 -5.73 -24.48 -40.01
CA GLY A 172 -5.85 -24.45 -41.47
C GLY A 172 -6.46 -23.16 -42.04
N GLY A 173 -6.78 -22.18 -41.18
CA GLY A 173 -7.52 -20.97 -41.52
C GLY A 173 -6.72 -19.90 -42.26
N ILE A 174 -5.41 -19.78 -41.97
CA ILE A 174 -4.49 -18.88 -42.69
C ILE A 174 -3.19 -19.65 -42.97
N VAL A 175 -3.02 -20.11 -44.21
CA VAL A 175 -1.85 -20.89 -44.64
C VAL A 175 -0.95 -20.04 -45.53
N LYS A 176 0.25 -19.71 -45.03
CA LYS A 176 1.27 -18.93 -45.74
C LYS A 176 2.33 -19.86 -46.35
N LYS A 177 2.42 -19.86 -47.68
CA LYS A 177 3.45 -20.55 -48.47
C LYS A 177 4.54 -19.56 -48.87
N ILE A 178 5.72 -19.65 -48.26
CA ILE A 178 6.81 -18.67 -48.42
C ILE A 178 7.59 -18.99 -49.70
N LEU A 179 7.44 -18.15 -50.74
CA LEU A 179 8.11 -18.31 -52.04
C LEU A 179 9.57 -17.83 -52.01
N SER A 180 9.85 -16.80 -51.22
CA SER A 180 11.20 -16.30 -50.91
C SER A 180 11.20 -15.82 -49.48
N SER A 181 12.17 -16.29 -48.68
CA SER A 181 12.45 -15.70 -47.38
C SER A 181 12.88 -14.24 -47.53
N GLY A 182 12.52 -13.43 -46.54
CA GLY A 182 13.14 -12.12 -46.30
C GLY A 182 14.44 -12.26 -45.51
N ASP A 183 14.98 -11.13 -45.06
CA ASP A 183 16.12 -11.08 -44.14
C ASP A 183 15.73 -11.41 -42.68
N ASP A 184 16.68 -11.32 -41.75
CA ASP A 184 16.42 -11.67 -40.35
C ASP A 184 15.47 -10.69 -39.62
N THR A 185 15.12 -9.53 -40.20
CA THR A 185 14.20 -8.56 -39.58
C THR A 185 12.75 -9.00 -39.70
N GLN A 186 12.20 -9.42 -38.55
CA GLN A 186 10.76 -9.58 -38.32
C GLN A 186 10.12 -8.23 -37.98
N THR A 187 8.80 -8.17 -38.07
CA THR A 187 8.01 -6.96 -37.84
C THR A 187 7.49 -6.87 -36.41
N GLY A 188 7.50 -5.67 -35.84
CA GLY A 188 6.85 -5.33 -34.55
C GLY A 188 5.41 -4.86 -34.72
N ASP A 189 4.61 -4.94 -33.66
CA ASP A 189 3.17 -4.62 -33.70
C ASP A 189 2.84 -3.18 -34.15
N LEU A 190 3.74 -2.23 -33.92
CA LEU A 190 3.57 -0.81 -34.26
C LEU A 190 4.24 -0.42 -35.59
N ASP A 191 4.95 -1.33 -36.26
CA ASP A 191 5.82 -0.97 -37.37
C ASP A 191 5.06 -0.47 -38.60
N GLU A 192 5.66 0.50 -39.29
CA GLU A 192 5.20 0.97 -40.59
C GLU A 192 5.86 0.15 -41.69
N VAL A 193 5.03 -0.51 -42.51
CA VAL A 193 5.45 -1.41 -43.59
C VAL A 193 5.11 -0.83 -44.94
N THR A 194 5.99 -1.04 -45.92
CA THR A 194 5.64 -0.90 -47.34
C THR A 194 5.34 -2.29 -47.91
N VAL A 195 4.10 -2.53 -48.32
CA VAL A 195 3.66 -3.83 -48.84
C VAL A 195 3.27 -3.75 -50.30
N LYS A 196 3.55 -4.81 -51.05
CA LYS A 196 2.93 -5.06 -52.36
C LYS A 196 2.05 -6.29 -52.25
N TYR A 197 0.84 -6.23 -52.80
CA TYR A 197 -0.10 -7.35 -52.74
C TYR A 197 -0.96 -7.48 -54.00
N ARG A 198 -1.47 -8.69 -54.21
CA ARG A 198 -2.54 -9.03 -55.15
C ARG A 198 -3.44 -10.08 -54.51
N VAL A 199 -4.71 -9.73 -54.26
CA VAL A 199 -5.73 -10.64 -53.73
C VAL A 199 -6.52 -11.24 -54.89
N MET A 200 -6.71 -12.56 -54.87
CA MET A 200 -7.40 -13.33 -55.89
C MET A 200 -8.42 -14.28 -55.25
N LEU A 201 -9.51 -14.57 -55.96
CA LEU A 201 -10.44 -15.66 -55.65
C LEU A 201 -9.87 -17.01 -56.14
N GLN A 202 -10.53 -18.12 -55.78
CA GLN A 202 -10.11 -19.47 -56.20
C GLN A 202 -10.15 -19.72 -57.72
N ASP A 203 -10.95 -18.95 -58.47
CA ASP A 203 -11.02 -19.00 -59.93
C ASP A 203 -9.89 -18.20 -60.62
N GLY A 204 -9.06 -17.48 -59.85
CA GLY A 204 -8.01 -16.59 -60.33
C GLY A 204 -8.46 -15.13 -60.55
N SER A 205 -9.72 -14.79 -60.27
CA SER A 205 -10.23 -13.42 -60.41
C SER A 205 -9.58 -12.49 -59.37
N VAL A 206 -8.89 -11.45 -59.83
CA VAL A 206 -8.20 -10.47 -58.97
C VAL A 206 -9.22 -9.50 -58.37
N VAL A 207 -9.33 -9.46 -57.04
CA VAL A 207 -10.26 -8.60 -56.31
C VAL A 207 -9.60 -7.38 -55.66
N ALA A 208 -8.29 -7.41 -55.38
CA ALA A 208 -7.55 -6.23 -54.92
C ALA A 208 -6.06 -6.27 -55.31
N LYS A 209 -5.42 -5.10 -55.40
CA LYS A 209 -3.98 -4.98 -55.70
C LYS A 209 -3.40 -3.64 -55.22
N SER A 210 -2.17 -3.65 -54.70
CA SER A 210 -1.42 -2.44 -54.35
C SER A 210 -0.91 -1.65 -55.59
N PRO A 211 -0.50 -0.38 -55.41
CA PRO A 211 0.34 0.34 -56.37
C PRO A 211 1.68 -0.36 -56.65
N GLU A 212 2.31 -0.06 -57.79
CA GLU A 212 3.62 -0.62 -58.19
C GLU A 212 4.78 -0.20 -57.27
N VAL A 213 4.64 0.97 -56.61
CA VAL A 213 5.59 1.44 -55.59
C VAL A 213 5.41 0.74 -54.23
N GLY A 214 4.30 0.02 -54.03
CA GLY A 214 3.83 -0.47 -52.75
C GLY A 214 2.79 0.46 -52.10
N LEU A 215 2.24 0.03 -50.97
CA LEU A 215 1.39 0.80 -50.09
C LEU A 215 2.07 0.89 -48.72
N GLU A 216 2.22 2.09 -48.17
CA GLU A 216 2.68 2.29 -46.79
C GLU A 216 1.48 2.22 -45.84
N LEU A 217 1.60 1.44 -44.76
CA LEU A 217 0.58 1.27 -43.71
C LEU A 217 1.21 0.79 -42.40
N TYR A 218 0.53 1.01 -41.28
CA TYR A 218 0.88 0.39 -39.99
C TYR A 218 0.27 -1.01 -39.89
N ILE A 219 0.98 -1.97 -39.31
CA ILE A 219 0.60 -3.40 -39.35
C ILE A 219 -0.79 -3.73 -38.80
N ASN A 220 -1.31 -2.95 -37.84
CA ASN A 220 -2.65 -3.13 -37.29
C ASN A 220 -3.77 -2.38 -38.04
N GLU A 221 -3.46 -1.59 -39.07
CA GLU A 221 -4.47 -0.95 -39.92
C GLU A 221 -5.11 -2.01 -40.84
N GLY A 222 -6.37 -2.34 -40.57
CA GLY A 222 -7.13 -3.43 -41.23
C GLY A 222 -7.53 -3.20 -42.69
N LEU A 223 -6.70 -2.53 -43.48
CA LEU A 223 -7.00 -1.91 -44.79
C LEU A 223 -7.32 -2.86 -45.95
N LEU A 224 -7.33 -4.20 -45.75
CA LEU A 224 -7.48 -5.17 -46.84
C LEU A 224 -8.34 -6.39 -46.47
N CYS A 225 -8.04 -7.04 -45.35
CA CYS A 225 -8.84 -8.12 -44.76
C CYS A 225 -8.38 -8.39 -43.31
N PRO A 226 -9.21 -9.02 -42.45
CA PRO A 226 -8.86 -9.34 -41.07
C PRO A 226 -7.62 -10.25 -40.92
N ALA A 227 -7.29 -11.05 -41.93
CA ALA A 227 -6.07 -11.86 -41.95
C ALA A 227 -4.78 -11.04 -42.14
N LEU A 228 -4.81 -9.86 -42.77
CA LEU A 228 -3.58 -9.16 -43.18
C LEU A 228 -2.65 -8.80 -42.00
N PRO A 229 -3.13 -8.25 -40.86
CA PRO A 229 -2.27 -8.00 -39.70
C PRO A 229 -1.60 -9.28 -39.16
N LYS A 230 -2.33 -10.41 -39.12
CA LYS A 230 -1.78 -11.72 -38.70
C LYS A 230 -0.70 -12.20 -39.67
N VAL A 231 -0.89 -12.01 -40.97
CA VAL A 231 0.10 -12.34 -42.00
C VAL A 231 1.37 -11.51 -41.80
N LEU A 232 1.25 -10.18 -41.73
CA LEU A 232 2.38 -9.25 -41.69
C LEU A 232 3.29 -9.46 -40.47
N LYS A 233 2.72 -9.78 -39.30
CA LYS A 233 3.46 -10.12 -38.07
C LYS A 233 4.32 -11.39 -38.18
N THR A 234 4.08 -12.23 -39.19
CA THR A 234 4.91 -13.41 -39.48
C THR A 234 5.89 -13.19 -40.64
N MET A 235 5.81 -12.05 -41.34
CA MET A 235 6.65 -11.78 -42.52
C MET A 235 7.99 -11.15 -42.13
N ARG A 236 8.99 -11.41 -42.96
CA ARG A 236 10.32 -10.81 -42.90
C ARG A 236 10.50 -9.73 -43.97
N ARG A 237 11.38 -8.75 -43.77
CA ARG A 237 11.66 -7.73 -44.79
C ARG A 237 12.26 -8.37 -46.05
N GLY A 238 11.65 -8.13 -47.20
CA GLY A 238 11.95 -8.80 -48.47
C GLY A 238 11.26 -10.15 -48.68
N GLU A 239 10.45 -10.64 -47.73
CA GLU A 239 9.71 -11.89 -47.87
C GLU A 239 8.63 -11.77 -48.93
N ARG A 240 8.49 -12.84 -49.73
CA ARG A 240 7.47 -12.99 -50.76
C ARG A 240 6.73 -14.29 -50.50
N ALA A 241 5.41 -14.24 -50.34
CA ALA A 241 4.59 -15.38 -49.98
C ALA A 241 3.26 -15.39 -50.73
N VAL A 242 2.64 -16.57 -50.82
CA VAL A 242 1.21 -16.72 -51.16
C VAL A 242 0.49 -17.14 -49.89
N VAL A 243 -0.58 -16.43 -49.52
CA VAL A 243 -1.41 -16.77 -48.36
C VAL A 243 -2.78 -17.22 -48.84
N THR A 244 -3.17 -18.46 -48.50
CA THR A 244 -4.55 -18.91 -48.62
C THR A 244 -5.28 -18.61 -47.31
N VAL A 245 -6.34 -17.82 -47.39
CA VAL A 245 -7.16 -17.36 -46.26
C VAL A 245 -8.55 -17.97 -46.39
N GLN A 246 -8.94 -18.78 -45.40
CA GLN A 246 -10.28 -19.36 -45.30
C GLN A 246 -11.31 -18.29 -44.89
N PRO A 247 -12.62 -18.50 -45.15
CA PRO A 247 -13.61 -17.43 -45.06
C PRO A 247 -13.71 -16.76 -43.69
N GLN A 248 -13.53 -17.52 -42.60
CA GLN A 248 -13.57 -17.01 -41.22
C GLN A 248 -12.47 -15.99 -40.88
N TYR A 249 -11.43 -15.87 -41.70
CA TYR A 249 -10.40 -14.83 -41.60
C TYR A 249 -10.34 -13.88 -42.81
N ALA A 250 -11.20 -14.12 -43.81
CA ALA A 250 -11.46 -13.21 -44.92
C ALA A 250 -12.71 -12.36 -44.61
N PHE A 251 -13.83 -12.60 -45.30
CA PHE A 251 -15.06 -11.81 -45.19
C PHE A 251 -16.29 -12.62 -44.72
N GLY A 252 -16.08 -13.85 -44.27
CA GLY A 252 -17.11 -14.74 -43.72
C GLY A 252 -18.33 -14.92 -44.64
N GLU A 253 -19.50 -15.08 -44.02
CA GLU A 253 -20.78 -15.27 -44.72
C GLU A 253 -21.30 -14.00 -45.42
N GLN A 254 -20.76 -12.83 -45.09
CA GLN A 254 -21.23 -11.55 -45.66
C GLN A 254 -20.54 -11.23 -47.00
N GLY A 255 -19.27 -11.64 -47.16
CA GLY A 255 -18.48 -11.23 -48.32
C GLY A 255 -18.16 -9.73 -48.30
N ARG A 256 -17.97 -9.13 -49.48
CA ARG A 256 -17.77 -7.69 -49.64
C ARG A 256 -18.42 -7.20 -50.93
N ASP A 257 -19.15 -6.09 -50.87
CA ASP A 257 -19.63 -5.39 -52.05
C ASP A 257 -18.50 -4.74 -52.86
N ALA A 258 -18.83 -4.25 -54.07
CA ALA A 258 -17.87 -3.62 -54.97
C ALA A 258 -17.71 -2.12 -54.65
N GLU A 259 -16.54 -1.72 -54.16
CA GLU A 259 -16.21 -0.33 -53.78
C GLU A 259 -14.85 0.07 -54.34
N ASP A 260 -14.64 1.37 -54.59
CA ASP A 260 -13.35 1.98 -54.97
C ASP A 260 -12.57 1.29 -56.12
N GLY A 261 -13.30 0.74 -57.08
CA GLY A 261 -12.74 0.07 -58.25
C GLY A 261 -12.32 -1.39 -58.01
N PHE A 262 -12.58 -1.93 -56.83
CA PHE A 262 -12.37 -3.33 -56.48
C PHE A 262 -13.65 -4.16 -56.75
N PRO A 263 -13.56 -5.32 -57.41
CA PRO A 263 -14.69 -6.25 -57.55
C PRO A 263 -15.23 -6.74 -56.20
N SER A 264 -16.52 -7.08 -56.18
CA SER A 264 -17.17 -7.73 -55.04
C SER A 264 -16.58 -9.11 -54.74
N ILE A 265 -16.47 -9.43 -53.45
CA ILE A 265 -16.00 -10.72 -52.94
C ILE A 265 -17.23 -11.53 -52.47
N PRO A 266 -17.51 -12.72 -53.02
CA PRO A 266 -18.68 -13.51 -52.63
C PRO A 266 -18.70 -13.90 -51.14
N PRO A 267 -19.89 -14.09 -50.54
CA PRO A 267 -20.08 -14.87 -49.33
C PRO A 267 -19.28 -16.17 -49.32
N ASN A 268 -18.62 -16.45 -48.20
CA ASN A 268 -17.79 -17.64 -47.98
C ASN A 268 -16.66 -17.87 -49.00
N ALA A 269 -16.17 -16.80 -49.64
CA ALA A 269 -15.02 -16.87 -50.53
C ALA A 269 -13.69 -17.14 -49.79
N ILE A 270 -12.91 -18.08 -50.33
CA ILE A 270 -11.50 -18.31 -49.97
C ILE A 270 -10.64 -17.37 -50.82
N LEU A 271 -9.71 -16.66 -50.16
CA LEU A 271 -8.81 -15.71 -50.81
C LEU A 271 -7.41 -16.28 -50.94
N ASN A 272 -6.76 -16.03 -52.08
CA ASN A 272 -5.33 -16.26 -52.30
C ASN A 272 -4.64 -14.89 -52.45
N ILE A 273 -3.72 -14.58 -51.55
CA ILE A 273 -3.02 -13.29 -51.50
C ILE A 273 -1.55 -13.51 -51.87
N ASP A 274 -1.13 -13.07 -53.05
CA ASP A 274 0.29 -12.84 -53.33
C ASP A 274 0.71 -11.60 -52.52
N ILE A 275 1.74 -11.71 -51.68
CA ILE A 275 2.21 -10.61 -50.84
C ILE A 275 3.74 -10.53 -50.77
N GLU A 276 4.26 -9.31 -50.78
CA GLU A 276 5.68 -8.96 -50.71
C GLU A 276 5.86 -7.82 -49.71
N LEU A 277 6.64 -8.05 -48.65
CA LEU A 277 6.99 -7.03 -47.66
C LEU A 277 8.25 -6.29 -48.13
N VAL A 278 8.07 -5.14 -48.79
CA VAL A 278 9.14 -4.42 -49.50
C VAL A 278 10.12 -3.75 -48.54
N SER A 279 9.60 -3.08 -47.52
CA SER A 279 10.42 -2.38 -46.52
C SER A 279 9.68 -2.27 -45.18
N LEU A 280 10.48 -2.03 -44.13
CA LEU A 280 10.06 -1.96 -42.74
C LEU A 280 10.72 -0.73 -42.11
N LYS A 281 9.94 0.13 -41.46
CA LYS A 281 10.42 1.26 -40.66
C LYS A 281 10.02 0.97 -39.20
N PRO A 282 10.94 0.51 -38.33
CA PRO A 282 10.59 0.11 -36.97
C PRO A 282 10.02 1.27 -36.15
N VAL A 283 8.95 1.03 -35.40
CA VAL A 283 8.28 2.04 -34.57
C VAL A 283 8.30 1.60 -33.12
N VAL A 284 8.87 2.45 -32.27
CA VAL A 284 9.08 2.19 -30.85
C VAL A 284 8.27 3.20 -30.04
N ASP A 285 7.33 2.74 -29.24
CA ASP A 285 6.83 3.53 -28.11
C ASP A 285 7.94 3.64 -27.06
N VAL A 286 8.39 4.86 -26.79
CA VAL A 286 9.49 5.20 -25.89
C VAL A 286 9.02 5.31 -24.43
N THR A 287 7.73 5.57 -24.22
CA THR A 287 7.15 5.81 -22.89
C THR A 287 6.20 4.71 -22.42
N GLY A 288 5.71 3.86 -23.33
CA GLY A 288 4.77 2.77 -23.03
C GLY A 288 3.32 3.21 -22.88
N ASP A 289 3.02 4.44 -23.27
CA ASP A 289 1.72 5.10 -23.20
C ASP A 289 1.33 5.80 -24.52
N MET A 290 2.04 5.46 -25.61
CA MET A 290 1.92 6.03 -26.96
C MET A 290 2.11 7.56 -27.06
N LYS A 291 2.62 8.24 -26.02
CA LYS A 291 2.85 9.70 -26.04
C LYS A 291 4.21 10.11 -26.61
N VAL A 292 5.20 9.22 -26.61
CA VAL A 292 6.51 9.46 -27.27
C VAL A 292 6.79 8.31 -28.23
N ILE A 293 6.52 8.52 -29.52
CA ILE A 293 6.66 7.49 -30.56
C ILE A 293 7.90 7.78 -31.40
N LYS A 294 8.86 6.86 -31.43
CA LYS A 294 10.09 6.94 -32.24
C LYS A 294 10.04 5.97 -33.42
N LYS A 295 9.93 6.53 -34.63
CA LYS A 295 10.00 5.83 -35.92
C LYS A 295 11.43 5.89 -36.47
N ILE A 296 12.07 4.73 -36.61
CA ILE A 296 13.47 4.63 -37.05
C ILE A 296 13.54 4.75 -38.58
N LEU A 297 14.16 5.82 -39.07
CA LEU A 297 14.34 6.09 -40.50
C LEU A 297 15.65 5.48 -41.04
N ARG A 298 16.69 5.44 -40.20
CA ARG A 298 17.98 4.79 -40.47
C ARG A 298 18.49 4.17 -39.17
N ALA A 299 18.68 2.85 -39.16
CA ALA A 299 19.24 2.16 -38.00
C ALA A 299 20.67 2.65 -37.69
N GLY A 300 21.00 2.74 -36.38
CA GLY A 300 22.36 2.99 -35.92
C GLY A 300 23.20 1.70 -35.82
N GLU A 301 24.48 1.87 -35.52
CA GLU A 301 25.47 0.81 -35.36
C GLU A 301 25.76 0.49 -33.89
N GLY A 302 26.16 -0.76 -33.63
CA GLY A 302 26.53 -1.26 -32.30
C GLY A 302 25.34 -1.73 -31.45
N THR A 303 25.63 -2.04 -30.19
CA THR A 303 24.65 -2.58 -29.21
C THR A 303 24.50 -1.72 -27.95
N ARG A 304 25.46 -0.82 -27.68
CA ARG A 304 25.38 0.14 -26.57
C ARG A 304 24.50 1.33 -27.00
N ARG A 305 23.58 1.72 -26.11
CA ARG A 305 22.82 2.98 -26.16
C ARG A 305 23.40 3.98 -25.13
N PRO A 306 23.10 5.28 -25.25
CA PRO A 306 23.35 6.24 -24.18
C PRO A 306 22.67 5.84 -22.86
N ARG A 307 23.11 6.45 -21.76
CA ARG A 307 22.49 6.33 -20.44
C ARG A 307 22.39 7.69 -19.77
N ASP A 308 21.47 7.82 -18.82
CA ASP A 308 21.27 8.99 -17.99
C ASP A 308 22.60 9.48 -17.40
N GLY A 309 22.87 10.78 -17.49
CA GLY A 309 24.16 11.36 -17.08
C GLY A 309 25.33 11.20 -18.08
N GLU A 310 25.20 10.45 -19.18
CA GLU A 310 26.19 10.45 -20.27
C GLU A 310 25.99 11.66 -21.21
N THR A 311 27.06 12.15 -21.84
CA THR A 311 27.00 13.27 -22.80
C THR A 311 26.77 12.74 -24.21
N VAL A 312 25.70 13.19 -24.85
CA VAL A 312 25.29 12.84 -26.21
C VAL A 312 25.55 13.99 -27.19
N GLN A 313 25.93 13.66 -28.42
CA GLN A 313 26.11 14.58 -29.53
C GLN A 313 25.05 14.29 -30.60
N ILE A 314 24.15 15.25 -30.85
CA ILE A 314 23.04 15.07 -31.80
C ILE A 314 23.01 16.15 -32.89
N ARG A 315 22.26 15.85 -33.95
CA ARG A 315 21.57 16.86 -34.76
C ARG A 315 20.06 16.67 -34.60
N CYS A 316 19.31 17.76 -34.54
CA CYS A 316 17.86 17.70 -34.36
C CYS A 316 17.15 18.86 -35.07
N ILE A 317 16.04 18.58 -35.75
CA ILE A 317 15.13 19.57 -36.31
C ILE A 317 13.77 19.42 -35.62
N GLY A 318 13.34 20.43 -34.87
CA GLY A 318 12.04 20.49 -34.22
C GLY A 318 10.99 21.17 -35.08
N MET A 319 9.84 20.52 -35.26
CA MET A 319 8.73 20.90 -36.13
C MET A 319 7.38 20.73 -35.43
N LEU A 320 6.37 21.51 -35.81
CA LEU A 320 4.98 21.27 -35.44
C LEU A 320 4.31 20.26 -36.40
N GLU A 321 3.11 19.78 -36.05
CA GLU A 321 2.31 18.87 -36.91
C GLU A 321 1.96 19.47 -38.29
N ASP A 322 1.99 20.80 -38.45
CA ASP A 322 1.81 21.50 -39.73
C ASP A 322 3.10 21.64 -40.56
N GLY A 323 4.24 21.15 -40.06
CA GLY A 323 5.56 21.26 -40.69
C GLY A 323 6.34 22.54 -40.33
N THR A 324 5.81 23.43 -39.48
CA THR A 324 6.51 24.65 -39.06
C THR A 324 7.73 24.30 -38.20
N VAL A 325 8.94 24.49 -38.73
CA VAL A 325 10.20 24.31 -38.01
C VAL A 325 10.38 25.41 -36.96
N PHE A 326 10.55 25.03 -35.69
CA PHE A 326 10.73 25.96 -34.55
C PHE A 326 12.12 25.90 -33.91
N GLU A 327 12.94 24.88 -34.22
CA GLU A 327 14.25 24.65 -33.59
C GLU A 327 15.18 23.86 -34.53
N LYS A 328 16.47 24.21 -34.58
CA LYS A 328 17.52 23.44 -35.27
C LYS A 328 18.78 23.35 -34.42
N LEU A 329 19.09 22.15 -33.95
CA LEU A 329 20.25 21.86 -33.09
C LEU A 329 21.31 21.07 -33.87
N GLY A 330 22.58 21.44 -33.75
CA GLY A 330 23.69 20.69 -34.36
C GLY A 330 24.00 21.02 -35.83
N PHE A 331 23.52 22.17 -36.32
CA PHE A 331 23.72 22.63 -37.71
C PHE A 331 24.63 23.86 -37.82
N ASP A 332 24.63 24.76 -36.82
CA ASP A 332 25.35 26.04 -36.86
C ASP A 332 26.83 25.90 -36.43
N GLY A 333 27.60 25.15 -37.21
CA GLY A 333 29.06 25.06 -37.08
C GLY A 333 29.60 24.05 -36.06
N GLY A 334 28.72 23.34 -35.34
CA GLY A 334 29.07 22.26 -34.42
C GLY A 334 27.90 21.30 -34.21
N LEU A 335 28.16 20.14 -33.57
CA LEU A 335 27.09 19.25 -33.08
C LEU A 335 26.46 19.86 -31.82
N PHE A 336 25.21 19.49 -31.52
CA PHE A 336 24.59 19.88 -30.26
C PHE A 336 24.92 18.84 -29.18
N GLU A 337 25.58 19.29 -28.12
CA GLU A 337 25.97 18.46 -26.98
C GLU A 337 25.06 18.74 -25.78
N PHE A 338 24.53 17.69 -25.16
CA PHE A 338 23.80 17.79 -23.89
C PHE A 338 23.99 16.53 -23.04
N ILE A 339 23.58 16.60 -21.77
CA ILE A 339 23.65 15.49 -20.82
C ILE A 339 22.22 15.01 -20.52
N LEU A 340 22.00 13.70 -20.61
CA LEU A 340 20.70 13.05 -20.39
C LEU A 340 20.25 13.13 -18.92
N ASP A 341 18.94 13.23 -18.67
CA ASP A 341 18.30 13.60 -17.38
C ASP A 341 18.70 14.98 -16.79
N GLU A 342 19.52 15.78 -17.45
CA GLU A 342 19.82 17.15 -16.98
C GLU A 342 18.83 18.23 -17.50
N GLU A 343 17.68 17.82 -18.05
CA GLU A 343 16.56 18.71 -18.44
C GLU A 343 17.01 19.87 -19.36
N GLN A 344 17.92 19.54 -20.29
CA GLN A 344 18.49 20.48 -21.27
C GLN A 344 17.64 20.56 -22.56
N VAL A 345 16.86 19.52 -22.83
CA VAL A 345 15.89 19.40 -23.95
C VAL A 345 14.50 19.02 -23.41
N THR A 346 13.50 18.85 -24.28
CA THR A 346 12.17 18.33 -23.89
C THR A 346 12.26 16.88 -23.41
N ALA A 347 11.43 16.51 -22.43
CA ALA A 347 11.51 15.18 -21.80
C ALA A 347 11.29 14.02 -22.80
N GLY A 348 10.46 14.24 -23.83
CA GLY A 348 10.25 13.27 -24.91
C GLY A 348 11.47 13.13 -25.83
N LEU A 349 12.19 14.22 -26.10
CA LEU A 349 13.43 14.16 -26.89
C LEU A 349 14.58 13.50 -26.09
N ASP A 350 14.70 13.82 -24.80
CA ASP A 350 15.69 13.21 -23.89
C ASP A 350 15.51 11.68 -23.85
N ARG A 351 14.29 11.22 -23.49
CA ARG A 351 13.94 9.79 -23.44
C ARG A 351 14.06 9.10 -24.81
N ALA A 352 13.72 9.77 -25.90
CA ALA A 352 13.90 9.21 -27.23
C ALA A 352 15.39 8.94 -27.53
N VAL A 353 16.28 9.87 -27.22
CA VAL A 353 17.74 9.71 -27.43
C VAL A 353 18.33 8.58 -26.59
N VAL A 354 17.85 8.35 -25.36
CA VAL A 354 18.23 7.15 -24.56
C VAL A 354 17.98 5.83 -25.31
N THR A 355 16.95 5.77 -26.17
CA THR A 355 16.64 4.56 -26.95
C THR A 355 17.43 4.42 -28.26
N MET A 356 18.25 5.41 -28.64
CA MET A 356 18.91 5.45 -29.95
C MET A 356 20.27 4.73 -29.96
N LEU A 357 20.63 4.15 -31.10
CA LEU A 357 21.99 3.66 -31.40
C LEU A 357 22.84 4.74 -32.09
N LYS A 358 24.17 4.58 -32.06
CA LYS A 358 25.10 5.54 -32.69
C LYS A 358 24.90 5.56 -34.21
N GLY A 359 24.71 6.73 -34.80
CA GLY A 359 24.41 6.91 -36.22
C GLY A 359 22.94 6.67 -36.59
N GLU A 360 22.05 6.41 -35.61
CA GLU A 360 20.61 6.28 -35.86
C GLU A 360 20.01 7.62 -36.26
N LEU A 361 19.15 7.62 -37.29
CA LEU A 361 18.28 8.74 -37.66
C LEU A 361 16.83 8.30 -37.42
N SER A 362 16.11 9.05 -36.59
CA SER A 362 14.75 8.71 -36.16
C SER A 362 13.84 9.93 -36.13
N GLN A 363 12.57 9.71 -36.50
CA GLN A 363 11.49 10.68 -36.34
C GLN A 363 10.80 10.42 -34.99
N VAL A 364 10.72 11.44 -34.13
CA VAL A 364 10.12 11.35 -32.79
C VAL A 364 8.86 12.22 -32.75
N THR A 365 7.72 11.61 -32.46
CA THR A 365 6.46 12.30 -32.14
C THR A 365 6.36 12.43 -30.63
N VAL A 366 6.22 13.64 -30.11
CA VAL A 366 6.17 13.95 -28.67
C VAL A 366 4.86 14.67 -28.35
N LYS A 367 3.96 14.04 -27.61
CA LYS A 367 2.73 14.66 -27.11
C LYS A 367 3.02 15.65 -25.96
N PRO A 368 2.12 16.63 -25.70
CA PRO A 368 2.45 17.82 -24.90
C PRO A 368 3.00 17.57 -23.50
N GLU A 369 2.58 16.47 -22.88
CA GLU A 369 2.99 16.01 -21.54
C GLU A 369 4.50 15.76 -21.43
N TYR A 370 5.13 15.38 -22.55
CA TYR A 370 6.58 15.18 -22.66
C TYR A 370 7.26 16.28 -23.50
N GLY A 371 6.48 17.22 -24.06
CA GLY A 371 6.94 18.36 -24.85
C GLY A 371 7.14 19.62 -24.00
N PHE A 372 6.38 20.67 -24.33
CA PHE A 372 6.42 21.97 -23.62
C PHE A 372 5.22 22.20 -22.67
N GLY A 373 4.31 21.22 -22.55
CA GLY A 373 3.10 21.31 -21.75
C GLY A 373 2.17 22.45 -22.19
N ASN A 374 1.47 23.05 -21.22
CA ASN A 374 0.42 24.04 -21.46
C ASN A 374 0.96 25.46 -21.76
N ASN A 375 2.28 25.65 -21.88
CA ASN A 375 2.91 26.97 -21.99
C ASN A 375 3.12 27.38 -23.46
N GLU A 376 2.78 28.62 -23.81
CA GLU A 376 3.24 29.24 -25.06
C GLU A 376 4.75 29.52 -24.96
N ILE A 377 5.53 29.04 -25.92
CA ILE A 377 7.00 29.22 -25.95
C ILE A 377 7.44 29.87 -27.26
N LYS A 378 8.39 30.80 -27.19
CA LYS A 378 8.99 31.44 -28.37
C LYS A 378 10.41 30.94 -28.57
N ARG A 379 10.66 30.34 -29.74
CA ARG A 379 11.98 29.88 -30.22
C ARG A 379 12.17 30.40 -31.64
N ASP A 380 13.33 30.97 -31.91
CA ASP A 380 13.77 31.44 -33.24
C ASP A 380 12.74 32.32 -33.99
N ASN A 381 11.97 33.11 -33.24
CA ASN A 381 10.84 33.96 -33.64
C ASN A 381 9.55 33.22 -34.03
N VAL A 382 9.54 31.88 -34.01
CA VAL A 382 8.32 31.06 -34.05
C VAL A 382 7.66 31.08 -32.67
N THR A 383 6.33 31.10 -32.65
CA THR A 383 5.53 30.97 -31.43
C THR A 383 4.89 29.59 -31.40
N ILE A 384 5.31 28.77 -30.46
CA ILE A 384 4.82 27.41 -30.22
C ILE A 384 3.62 27.52 -29.28
N PRO A 385 2.40 27.13 -29.71
CA PRO A 385 1.24 27.12 -28.83
C PRO A 385 1.42 26.17 -27.64
N GLY A 386 0.79 26.50 -26.50
CA GLY A 386 0.60 25.52 -25.43
C GLY A 386 -0.22 24.32 -25.93
N CYS A 387 0.06 23.14 -25.39
CA CYS A 387 -0.56 21.87 -25.78
C CYS A 387 -0.28 21.40 -27.23
N SER A 388 0.78 21.87 -27.89
CA SER A 388 1.23 21.33 -29.19
C SER A 388 1.93 19.98 -29.07
N THR A 389 1.59 19.03 -29.96
CA THR A 389 2.48 17.91 -30.30
C THR A 389 3.73 18.46 -31.00
N LEU A 390 4.89 17.89 -30.70
CA LEU A 390 6.17 18.23 -31.32
C LEU A 390 6.65 17.05 -32.17
N MET A 391 7.15 17.35 -33.36
CA MET A 391 7.78 16.40 -34.28
C MET A 391 9.27 16.72 -34.36
N TYR A 392 10.13 15.76 -34.02
CA TYR A 392 11.58 15.93 -34.13
C TYR A 392 12.16 14.96 -35.17
N GLU A 393 13.04 15.44 -36.04
CA GLU A 393 13.95 14.58 -36.82
C GLU A 393 15.33 14.60 -36.14
N VAL A 394 15.79 13.45 -35.64
CA VAL A 394 16.94 13.36 -34.71
C VAL A 394 17.99 12.39 -35.25
N GLU A 395 19.25 12.84 -35.36
CA GLU A 395 20.43 12.03 -35.66
C GLU A 395 21.32 11.95 -34.41
N LEU A 396 21.47 10.76 -33.81
CA LEU A 396 22.43 10.55 -32.72
C LEU A 396 23.81 10.30 -33.35
N VAL A 397 24.72 11.26 -33.28
CA VAL A 397 26.02 11.20 -33.97
C VAL A 397 27.08 10.47 -33.14
N ASP A 398 27.19 10.80 -31.86
CA ASP A 398 28.08 10.13 -30.91
C ASP A 398 27.61 10.27 -29.46
N PHE A 399 28.20 9.53 -28.53
CA PHE A 399 28.00 9.73 -27.10
C PHE A 399 29.18 9.20 -26.28
N THR A 400 29.63 10.00 -25.31
CA THR A 400 30.83 9.70 -24.51
C THR A 400 30.45 9.11 -23.16
N LYS A 401 31.21 8.10 -22.69
CA LYS A 401 31.19 7.73 -21.26
C LYS A 401 31.83 8.90 -20.52
N GLN A 402 31.03 9.70 -19.81
CA GLN A 402 31.55 10.87 -19.12
C GLN A 402 32.13 10.49 -17.77
N GLU A 403 33.38 10.91 -17.56
CA GLU A 403 34.19 10.74 -16.34
C GLU A 403 34.51 9.27 -15.94
N LYS A 404 35.56 9.15 -15.13
CA LYS A 404 35.99 7.92 -14.44
C LYS A 404 34.85 7.40 -13.56
N GLU A 405 34.77 6.09 -13.34
CA GLU A 405 33.86 5.59 -12.31
C GLU A 405 34.35 6.06 -10.92
N LEU A 406 33.45 6.28 -9.96
CA LEU A 406 33.78 6.91 -8.66
C LEU A 406 34.88 6.18 -7.87
N GLN A 407 35.16 4.92 -8.21
CA GLN A 407 36.23 4.10 -7.62
C GLN A 407 37.61 4.35 -8.26
N GLU A 408 37.70 5.00 -9.43
CA GLU A 408 38.95 5.30 -10.15
C GLU A 408 39.45 6.76 -9.92
N MET A 409 38.67 7.58 -9.22
CA MET A 409 39.01 8.98 -8.89
C MET A 409 39.71 9.07 -7.54
N SER A 410 40.83 9.80 -7.49
CA SER A 410 41.50 10.16 -6.24
C SER A 410 40.66 11.14 -5.39
N ALA A 411 40.94 11.22 -4.09
CA ALA A 411 40.24 12.11 -3.16
C ALA A 411 40.29 13.59 -3.60
N SER A 412 41.42 14.05 -4.13
CA SER A 412 41.58 15.38 -4.71
C SER A 412 40.69 15.61 -5.95
N GLU A 413 40.69 14.67 -6.92
CA GLU A 413 39.81 14.72 -8.10
C GLU A 413 38.31 14.76 -7.70
N LYS A 414 37.93 14.02 -6.65
CA LYS A 414 36.57 14.00 -6.10
C LYS A 414 36.16 15.35 -5.50
N ILE A 415 37.04 15.98 -4.72
CA ILE A 415 36.80 17.30 -4.12
C ILE A 415 36.67 18.37 -5.21
N GLU A 416 37.52 18.34 -6.25
CA GLU A 416 37.43 19.28 -7.38
C GLU A 416 36.13 19.08 -8.18
N ALA A 417 35.75 17.83 -8.50
CA ALA A 417 34.51 17.51 -9.20
C ALA A 417 33.26 17.95 -8.41
N ALA A 418 33.26 17.76 -7.07
CA ALA A 418 32.20 18.25 -6.20
C ALA A 418 32.12 19.79 -6.15
N GLU A 419 33.26 20.49 -6.06
CA GLU A 419 33.31 21.96 -6.11
C GLU A 419 32.79 22.50 -7.46
N LYS A 420 33.25 21.94 -8.58
CA LYS A 420 32.80 22.26 -9.95
C LYS A 420 31.28 22.05 -10.10
N THR A 421 30.77 20.92 -9.63
CA THR A 421 29.33 20.58 -9.71
C THR A 421 28.47 21.48 -8.83
N LYS A 422 28.89 21.76 -7.59
CA LYS A 422 28.28 22.78 -6.71
C LYS A 422 28.23 24.15 -7.37
N ASN A 423 29.30 24.55 -8.07
CA ASN A 423 29.37 25.85 -8.72
C ASN A 423 28.41 25.95 -9.92
N SER A 424 28.24 24.89 -10.71
CA SER A 424 27.15 24.80 -11.70
C SER A 424 25.76 24.90 -11.04
N GLY A 425 25.53 24.23 -9.91
CA GLY A 425 24.31 24.40 -9.11
C GLY A 425 24.06 25.84 -8.65
N ASN A 426 25.12 26.57 -8.28
CA ASN A 426 25.04 28.00 -7.92
C ASN A 426 24.62 28.90 -9.09
N GLU A 427 24.87 28.52 -10.34
CA GLU A 427 24.47 29.27 -11.54
C GLU A 427 23.02 28.97 -11.94
N LEU A 428 22.60 27.70 -11.81
CA LEU A 428 21.20 27.28 -11.95
C LEU A 428 20.30 27.94 -10.89
N TYR A 429 20.77 28.03 -9.65
CA TYR A 429 20.05 28.74 -8.58
C TYR A 429 19.91 30.25 -8.85
N LYS A 430 20.95 30.90 -9.38
CA LYS A 430 20.89 32.33 -9.79
C LYS A 430 19.93 32.58 -10.96
N SER A 431 19.80 31.62 -11.88
CA SER A 431 18.88 31.68 -13.02
C SER A 431 17.45 31.19 -12.68
N GLY A 432 17.16 30.89 -11.41
CA GLY A 432 15.83 30.49 -10.93
C GLY A 432 15.45 29.03 -11.21
N LYS A 433 16.37 28.22 -11.76
CA LYS A 433 16.15 26.81 -12.06
C LYS A 433 16.37 25.92 -10.83
N PHE A 434 15.49 26.06 -9.83
CA PHE A 434 15.70 25.44 -8.50
C PHE A 434 15.78 23.91 -8.52
N HIS A 435 14.98 23.22 -9.36
CA HIS A 435 15.02 21.75 -9.49
C HIS A 435 16.37 21.25 -10.05
N GLN A 436 16.83 21.85 -11.15
CA GLN A 436 18.14 21.54 -11.76
C GLN A 436 19.30 21.89 -10.81
N ALA A 437 19.18 22.97 -10.02
CA ALA A 437 20.14 23.31 -8.99
C ALA A 437 20.19 22.26 -7.86
N ALA A 438 19.04 21.77 -7.39
CA ALA A 438 18.93 20.71 -6.40
C ALA A 438 19.64 19.42 -6.86
N LYS A 439 19.31 18.92 -8.08
CA LYS A 439 20.00 17.80 -8.74
C LYS A 439 21.54 17.97 -8.75
N LYS A 440 22.05 19.16 -9.09
CA LYS A 440 23.50 19.44 -9.06
C LYS A 440 24.08 19.44 -7.64
N TYR A 441 23.40 19.98 -6.64
CA TYR A 441 23.90 19.96 -5.26
C TYR A 441 23.93 18.55 -4.66
N ASP A 442 23.00 17.67 -5.05
CA ASP A 442 23.05 16.27 -4.63
C ASP A 442 24.16 15.48 -5.34
N LYS A 443 24.29 15.62 -6.67
CA LYS A 443 25.42 15.07 -7.43
C LYS A 443 26.78 15.52 -6.85
N ALA A 444 26.89 16.79 -6.44
CA ALA A 444 28.06 17.33 -5.76
C ALA A 444 28.32 16.75 -4.35
N VAL A 445 27.31 16.21 -3.66
CA VAL A 445 27.47 15.46 -2.40
C VAL A 445 27.92 14.03 -2.68
N ASN A 446 27.38 13.40 -3.72
CA ASN A 446 27.65 11.99 -4.04
C ASN A 446 29.11 11.74 -4.46
N TYR A 447 29.79 12.71 -5.10
CA TYR A 447 31.25 12.65 -5.34
C TYR A 447 32.10 12.60 -4.05
N ILE A 448 31.56 13.00 -2.88
CA ILE A 448 32.31 13.16 -1.61
C ILE A 448 31.66 12.43 -0.44
N ASN A 449 30.91 11.35 -0.70
CA ASN A 449 30.12 10.62 0.30
C ASN A 449 30.62 9.18 0.58
N ASP A 450 31.81 8.82 0.10
CA ASP A 450 32.39 7.48 0.24
C ASP A 450 32.63 7.05 1.71
N ASP A 451 32.57 5.74 1.96
CA ASP A 451 32.88 5.10 3.24
C ASP A 451 34.40 5.01 3.56
N GLU A 452 35.29 5.34 2.61
CA GLU A 452 36.74 5.32 2.84
C GLU A 452 37.24 6.59 3.56
N PRO A 453 38.14 6.46 4.57
CA PRO A 453 38.62 7.59 5.34
C PRO A 453 39.64 8.44 4.54
N PHE A 454 39.23 9.66 4.22
CA PHE A 454 40.12 10.71 3.67
C PHE A 454 41.36 10.93 4.55
N GLU A 455 42.49 11.29 3.93
CA GLU A 455 43.74 11.56 4.65
C GLU A 455 43.60 12.73 5.66
N HIS A 456 44.50 12.74 6.65
CA HIS A 456 44.47 13.62 7.83
C HIS A 456 44.73 15.10 7.50
N GLY A 457 43.75 15.74 6.85
CA GLY A 457 43.73 17.13 6.42
C GLY A 457 42.55 17.44 5.51
N GLU A 458 42.17 16.51 4.62
CA GLU A 458 41.12 16.71 3.61
C GLU A 458 39.71 16.59 4.18
N GLU A 459 39.51 15.77 5.22
CA GLU A 459 38.20 15.55 5.87
C GLU A 459 37.49 16.87 6.23
N LYS A 460 38.23 17.88 6.68
CA LYS A 460 37.69 19.21 7.01
C LYS A 460 37.18 19.97 5.79
N VAL A 461 37.85 19.82 4.65
CA VAL A 461 37.44 20.42 3.36
C VAL A 461 36.17 19.73 2.87
N VAL A 462 36.17 18.39 2.85
CA VAL A 462 35.00 17.56 2.51
C VAL A 462 33.79 17.90 3.37
N LYS A 463 33.96 17.97 4.70
CA LYS A 463 32.91 18.31 5.66
C LYS A 463 32.31 19.70 5.39
N THR A 464 33.16 20.70 5.14
CA THR A 464 32.73 22.08 4.80
C THR A 464 31.99 22.12 3.46
N LEU A 465 32.49 21.38 2.46
CA LEU A 465 31.89 21.31 1.12
C LEU A 465 30.51 20.63 1.18
N ARG A 466 30.41 19.49 1.88
CA ARG A 466 29.17 18.73 2.11
C ARG A 466 28.11 19.56 2.84
N THR A 467 28.49 20.28 3.92
CA THR A 467 27.60 21.27 4.57
C THR A 467 27.09 22.31 3.57
N SER A 468 27.97 22.90 2.75
CA SER A 468 27.58 23.92 1.77
C SER A 468 26.59 23.38 0.72
N CYS A 469 26.78 22.15 0.25
CA CYS A 469 25.89 21.54 -0.73
C CYS A 469 24.51 21.26 -0.13
N TRP A 470 24.43 20.62 1.06
CA TRP A 470 23.14 20.40 1.74
C TRP A 470 22.41 21.70 2.11
N LEU A 471 23.14 22.74 2.56
CA LEU A 471 22.54 24.05 2.80
C LEU A 471 21.93 24.63 1.52
N ASN A 472 22.63 24.56 0.38
CA ASN A 472 22.14 25.12 -0.87
C ASN A 472 21.01 24.29 -1.50
N HIS A 473 21.08 22.96 -1.38
CA HIS A 473 19.98 22.04 -1.73
C HIS A 473 18.73 22.40 -0.92
N ALA A 474 18.83 22.53 0.41
CA ALA A 474 17.71 22.94 1.27
C ALA A 474 17.12 24.33 0.91
N ALA A 475 17.93 25.23 0.31
CA ALA A 475 17.45 26.51 -0.20
C ALA A 475 16.68 26.38 -1.55
N CYS A 476 16.94 25.33 -2.34
CA CYS A 476 16.15 24.97 -3.52
C CYS A 476 14.79 24.40 -3.09
N CYS A 477 14.79 23.43 -2.15
CA CYS A 477 13.58 22.81 -1.60
C CYS A 477 12.61 23.86 -1.02
N LEU A 478 13.13 24.86 -0.28
CA LEU A 478 12.33 26.00 0.21
C LEU A 478 11.70 26.88 -0.90
N LYS A 479 12.24 26.87 -2.13
CA LYS A 479 11.66 27.56 -3.29
C LYS A 479 10.64 26.70 -4.03
N LEU A 480 10.83 25.39 -4.00
CA LEU A 480 9.93 24.39 -4.60
C LEU A 480 8.76 23.99 -3.68
N ARG A 481 8.82 24.36 -2.39
CA ARG A 481 7.88 24.00 -1.29
C ARG A 481 8.05 22.55 -0.77
N GLU A 482 9.21 21.96 -0.98
CA GLU A 482 9.60 20.63 -0.49
C GLU A 482 10.05 20.69 0.98
N PHE A 483 9.12 21.03 1.88
CA PHE A 483 9.44 21.35 3.28
C PHE A 483 10.08 20.17 4.06
N GLN A 484 9.64 18.94 3.79
CA GLN A 484 10.19 17.74 4.44
C GLN A 484 11.65 17.47 4.04
N GLU A 485 12.01 17.66 2.77
CA GLU A 485 13.40 17.53 2.33
C GLU A 485 14.27 18.66 2.89
N THR A 486 13.75 19.89 2.98
CA THR A 486 14.43 20.98 3.71
C THR A 486 14.72 20.58 5.16
N ILE A 487 13.75 19.99 5.86
CA ILE A 487 13.90 19.55 7.26
C ILE A 487 14.97 18.46 7.37
N GLY A 488 14.95 17.47 6.47
CA GLY A 488 15.98 16.42 6.40
C GLY A 488 17.39 16.96 6.14
N LEU A 489 17.56 17.76 5.08
CA LEU A 489 18.84 18.35 4.68
C LEU A 489 19.41 19.29 5.76
N CYS A 490 18.59 20.16 6.36
CA CYS A 490 19.04 21.01 7.46
C CYS A 490 19.36 20.20 8.72
N SER A 491 18.68 19.08 8.96
CA SER A 491 19.00 18.19 10.08
C SER A 491 20.32 17.43 9.87
N LYS A 492 20.62 17.00 8.63
CA LYS A 492 21.95 16.46 8.25
C LYS A 492 23.05 17.49 8.52
N VAL A 493 22.84 18.77 8.17
CA VAL A 493 23.77 19.86 8.50
C VAL A 493 23.91 20.05 10.01
N LEU A 494 22.81 20.08 10.78
CA LEU A 494 22.84 20.31 12.23
C LEU A 494 23.39 19.13 13.04
N TYR A 495 23.46 17.93 12.46
CA TYR A 495 24.23 16.82 13.02
C TYR A 495 25.74 17.08 12.95
N ILE A 496 26.21 17.64 11.82
CA ILE A 496 27.63 17.96 11.56
C ILE A 496 28.07 19.27 12.25
N GLU A 497 27.20 20.28 12.25
CA GLU A 497 27.42 21.63 12.78
C GLU A 497 26.21 22.08 13.62
N SER A 498 26.15 21.64 14.88
CA SER A 498 25.00 21.86 15.77
C SER A 498 24.65 23.32 16.12
N CYS A 499 25.51 24.27 15.70
CA CYS A 499 25.34 25.71 15.85
C CYS A 499 25.18 26.45 14.49
N ASN A 500 24.90 25.74 13.38
CA ASN A 500 24.75 26.38 12.07
C ASN A 500 23.44 27.19 11.98
N VAL A 501 23.54 28.50 12.19
CA VAL A 501 22.38 29.43 12.19
C VAL A 501 21.59 29.39 10.88
N LYS A 502 22.23 29.15 9.73
CA LYS A 502 21.55 29.06 8.43
C LYS A 502 20.68 27.81 8.34
N ALA A 503 21.13 26.67 8.89
CA ALA A 503 20.34 25.45 8.94
C ALA A 503 19.17 25.56 9.94
N LEU A 504 19.41 26.13 11.14
CA LEU A 504 18.32 26.41 12.10
C LEU A 504 17.24 27.32 11.48
N TYR A 505 17.66 28.43 10.87
CA TYR A 505 16.75 29.38 10.22
C TYR A 505 15.94 28.73 9.09
N ARG A 506 16.59 28.00 8.17
CA ARG A 506 15.92 27.33 7.04
C ARG A 506 14.98 26.20 7.49
N ARG A 507 15.36 25.45 8.54
CA ARG A 507 14.50 24.42 9.12
C ARG A 507 13.29 25.01 9.84
N ALA A 508 13.46 26.12 10.57
CA ALA A 508 12.34 26.87 11.14
C ALA A 508 11.39 27.45 10.08
N GLN A 509 11.91 27.90 8.93
CA GLN A 509 11.08 28.32 7.80
C GLN A 509 10.23 27.14 7.27
N ALA A 510 10.85 25.97 7.08
CA ALA A 510 10.13 24.77 6.63
C ALA A 510 9.10 24.28 7.67
N TYR A 511 9.41 24.28 8.96
CA TYR A 511 8.45 23.95 10.02
C TYR A 511 7.27 24.93 10.06
N ILE A 512 7.48 26.23 9.85
CA ILE A 512 6.40 27.23 9.79
C ILE A 512 5.44 26.94 8.63
N GLU A 513 5.94 26.68 7.43
CA GLU A 513 5.10 26.36 6.27
C GLU A 513 4.45 24.97 6.41
N TYR A 514 5.13 24.01 7.06
CA TYR A 514 4.58 22.70 7.46
C TYR A 514 3.64 22.78 8.69
N SER A 515 3.39 23.97 9.23
CA SER A 515 2.54 24.25 10.39
C SER A 515 2.98 23.65 11.75
N ASP A 516 4.22 23.15 11.86
CA ASP A 516 4.83 22.79 13.14
C ASP A 516 5.41 24.04 13.83
N LEU A 517 4.55 24.75 14.56
CA LEU A 517 4.90 26.03 15.17
C LEU A 517 5.82 25.89 16.40
N ASP A 518 5.96 24.69 16.97
CA ASP A 518 6.75 24.45 18.18
C ASP A 518 8.19 23.99 17.88
N LEU A 519 8.40 23.13 16.88
CA LEU A 519 9.76 22.87 16.39
C LEU A 519 10.37 24.11 15.72
N ALA A 520 9.55 24.93 15.06
CA ALA A 520 9.96 26.26 14.60
C ALA A 520 10.36 27.20 15.75
N LYS A 521 9.63 27.20 16.87
CA LYS A 521 9.93 28.00 18.07
C LYS A 521 11.33 27.66 18.62
N LEU A 522 11.64 26.37 18.75
CA LEU A 522 12.92 25.87 19.26
C LEU A 522 14.10 26.27 18.37
N ASP A 523 14.02 26.04 17.05
CA ASP A 523 15.10 26.40 16.12
C ASP A 523 15.32 27.92 16.06
N ILE A 524 14.26 28.73 16.17
CA ILE A 524 14.36 30.20 16.25
C ILE A 524 14.99 30.64 17.57
N GLN A 525 14.63 30.03 18.71
CA GLN A 525 15.26 30.34 20.01
C GLN A 525 16.77 30.04 19.94
N LYS A 526 17.14 28.83 19.51
CA LYS A 526 18.54 28.42 19.39
C LYS A 526 19.34 29.28 18.40
N ALA A 527 18.73 29.69 17.29
CA ALA A 527 19.37 30.61 16.35
C ALA A 527 19.61 32.01 16.96
N LEU A 528 18.75 32.48 17.87
CA LEU A 528 18.93 33.74 18.61
C LEU A 528 19.85 33.61 19.83
N GLU A 529 20.04 32.42 20.38
CA GLU A 529 21.08 32.14 21.38
C GLU A 529 22.48 32.26 20.75
N ILE A 530 22.64 31.79 19.50
CA ILE A 530 23.91 31.80 18.76
C ILE A 530 24.19 33.16 18.11
N ASP A 531 23.18 33.79 17.50
CA ASP A 531 23.26 35.16 16.96
C ASP A 531 22.11 36.04 17.51
N PRO A 532 22.29 36.65 18.69
CA PRO A 532 21.31 37.54 19.32
C PRO A 532 20.99 38.80 18.53
N HIS A 533 21.70 39.10 17.44
CA HIS A 533 21.51 40.29 16.61
C HIS A 533 20.94 39.98 15.22
N ASN A 534 20.69 38.70 14.91
CA ASN A 534 20.20 38.27 13.61
C ASN A 534 18.85 38.92 13.24
N ARG A 535 18.82 39.72 12.16
CA ARG A 535 17.60 40.40 11.72
C ARG A 535 16.59 39.45 11.09
N GLU A 536 17.06 38.44 10.37
CA GLU A 536 16.21 37.49 9.64
C GLU A 536 15.49 36.56 10.63
N VAL A 537 16.22 35.98 11.59
CA VAL A 537 15.64 35.13 12.64
C VAL A 537 14.67 35.93 13.53
N LYS A 538 14.95 37.21 13.85
CA LYS A 538 14.00 38.06 14.58
C LYS A 538 12.74 38.39 13.78
N ALA A 539 12.86 38.61 12.47
CA ALA A 539 11.70 38.77 11.61
C ALA A 539 10.85 37.49 11.61
N LEU A 540 11.48 36.33 11.46
CA LEU A 540 10.81 35.02 11.51
C LEU A 540 10.13 34.75 12.86
N GLN A 541 10.78 35.11 13.98
CA GLN A 541 10.16 35.07 15.32
C GLN A 541 8.90 35.94 15.41
N SER A 542 8.91 37.12 14.78
CA SER A 542 7.74 38.01 14.75
C SER A 542 6.60 37.46 13.89
N THR A 543 6.92 36.73 12.82
CA THR A 543 5.94 35.99 11.99
C THR A 543 5.36 34.81 12.75
N LEU A 544 6.21 33.99 13.39
CA LEU A 544 5.77 32.85 14.20
C LEU A 544 4.79 33.28 15.30
N ARG A 545 5.08 34.36 16.03
CA ARG A 545 4.17 34.89 17.07
C ARG A 545 2.81 35.33 16.51
N LYS A 546 2.75 35.88 15.29
CA LYS A 546 1.48 36.20 14.63
C LYS A 546 0.72 34.93 14.25
N LEU A 547 1.40 33.96 13.63
CA LEU A 547 0.80 32.68 13.24
C LEU A 547 0.32 31.86 14.44
N GLN A 548 1.03 31.89 15.58
CA GLN A 548 0.58 31.30 16.84
C GLN A 548 -0.66 32.01 17.39
N VAL A 549 -0.70 33.35 17.41
CA VAL A 549 -1.91 34.10 17.83
C VAL A 549 -3.09 33.88 16.88
N GLU A 550 -2.84 33.69 15.57
CA GLU A 550 -3.87 33.38 14.58
C GLU A 550 -4.31 31.93 14.63
N SER A 551 -3.42 30.97 14.94
CA SER A 551 -3.81 29.59 15.22
C SER A 551 -4.63 29.53 16.49
N ASN A 552 -4.13 30.03 17.62
CA ASN A 552 -4.89 30.03 18.88
C ASN A 552 -6.27 30.72 18.74
N LYS A 553 -6.43 31.70 17.83
CA LYS A 553 -7.74 32.28 17.46
C LYS A 553 -8.58 31.41 16.52
N ARG A 554 -7.98 30.74 15.53
CA ARG A 554 -8.64 29.73 14.69
C ARG A 554 -9.09 28.55 15.54
N ASP A 555 -8.21 28.04 16.39
CA ASP A 555 -8.39 26.88 17.25
C ASP A 555 -9.41 27.19 18.35
N ALA A 556 -9.33 28.35 19.02
CA ALA A 556 -10.39 28.79 19.94
C ALA A 556 -11.75 28.97 19.23
N LYS A 557 -11.78 29.45 17.98
CA LYS A 557 -13.01 29.48 17.17
C LYS A 557 -13.46 28.09 16.71
N LEU A 558 -12.53 27.17 16.45
CA LEU A 558 -12.83 25.82 15.97
C LEU A 558 -13.33 24.95 17.12
N TYR A 559 -12.77 25.08 18.32
CA TYR A 559 -13.33 24.56 19.56
C TYR A 559 -14.66 25.22 19.92
N ALA A 560 -14.79 26.55 19.87
CA ALA A 560 -16.08 27.22 20.11
C ALA A 560 -17.14 26.75 19.11
N ASN A 561 -16.81 26.67 17.82
CA ASN A 561 -17.69 26.13 16.78
C ASN A 561 -17.90 24.62 16.94
N MET A 562 -16.99 23.85 17.52
CA MET A 562 -17.20 22.42 17.83
C MET A 562 -18.12 22.25 19.05
N PHE A 563 -18.03 23.08 20.08
CA PHE A 563 -19.00 23.11 21.18
C PHE A 563 -20.37 23.57 20.68
N GLU A 564 -20.42 24.63 19.88
CA GLU A 564 -21.66 25.13 19.27
C GLU A 564 -22.22 24.17 18.20
N ARG A 565 -21.37 23.38 17.51
CA ARG A 565 -21.83 22.31 16.63
C ARG A 565 -22.13 21.01 17.36
N MET A 566 -21.57 20.72 18.53
CA MET A 566 -22.04 19.62 19.38
C MET A 566 -23.40 19.95 20.00
N SER A 567 -23.64 21.21 20.41
CA SER A 567 -24.98 21.65 20.81
C SER A 567 -25.93 21.65 19.61
N LYS A 568 -25.51 22.14 18.44
CA LYS A 568 -26.35 22.09 17.22
C LYS A 568 -26.52 20.68 16.65
N ASP A 569 -25.59 19.75 16.83
CA ASP A 569 -25.72 18.35 16.41
C ASP A 569 -26.66 17.61 17.39
N ALA A 570 -26.70 17.99 18.68
CA ALA A 570 -27.75 17.60 19.61
C ALA A 570 -29.12 18.22 19.23
N ASP A 571 -29.18 19.52 18.89
CA ASP A 571 -30.39 20.17 18.38
C ASP A 571 -30.85 19.59 17.03
N VAL A 572 -29.93 19.09 16.20
CA VAL A 572 -30.21 18.46 14.90
C VAL A 572 -30.60 17.00 15.07
N ALA A 573 -30.14 16.30 16.12
CA ALA A 573 -30.76 15.05 16.56
C ALA A 573 -32.21 15.31 17.02
N LEU A 574 -32.45 16.36 17.81
CA LEU A 574 -33.81 16.81 18.17
C LEU A 574 -34.66 17.24 16.96
N LYS A 575 -34.05 17.86 15.94
CA LYS A 575 -34.76 18.38 14.75
C LYS A 575 -34.93 17.35 13.62
N LYS A 576 -34.08 16.32 13.52
CA LYS A 576 -34.38 15.14 12.68
C LYS A 576 -35.59 14.35 13.18
N LEU A 577 -35.96 14.50 14.45
CA LEU A 577 -37.25 14.06 15.02
C LEU A 577 -38.41 15.05 14.79
N LYS A 578 -38.17 16.21 14.14
CA LYS A 578 -39.15 17.30 13.95
C LYS A 578 -39.11 17.94 12.55
N VAL A 579 -38.86 17.13 11.52
CA VAL A 579 -39.26 17.46 10.12
C VAL A 579 -40.62 16.85 9.76
N GLU A 580 -41.30 16.23 10.74
CA GLU A 580 -42.74 16.45 10.87
C GLU A 580 -42.99 17.63 11.83
N LYS A 581 -43.69 18.66 11.34
CA LYS A 581 -44.13 19.88 12.04
C LYS A 581 -43.04 20.84 12.59
N ALA A 582 -42.58 21.73 11.70
CA ALA A 582 -42.55 23.17 11.98
C ALA A 582 -43.70 23.84 11.18
N HIS A 583 -44.21 25.05 11.46
CA HIS A 583 -43.95 26.06 12.52
C HIS A 583 -45.24 26.24 13.38
N SER A 584 -45.33 27.00 14.48
CA SER A 584 -44.53 28.14 15.01
C SER A 584 -44.68 28.29 16.53
N ASP A 585 -43.89 29.06 17.29
CA ASP A 585 -42.43 29.37 17.23
C ASP A 585 -41.97 29.89 18.62
N ASP A 586 -42.05 31.20 18.92
CA ASP A 586 -41.59 31.87 20.16
C ASP A 586 -42.69 31.93 21.27
N GLU A 587 -42.47 32.30 22.55
CA GLU A 587 -41.35 32.96 23.26
C GLU A 587 -41.41 32.68 24.80
N SER A 588 -40.28 32.73 25.54
CA SER A 588 -40.10 33.11 26.98
C SER A 588 -38.71 32.67 27.49
N ASP A 589 -38.11 33.17 28.59
CA ASP A 589 -38.55 34.13 29.64
C ASP A 589 -37.54 35.30 29.80
N ASP A 590 -38.01 36.46 30.25
CA ASP A 590 -37.57 37.04 31.55
C ASP A 590 -38.61 38.10 32.02
N ALA A 591 -38.94 38.07 33.32
CA ALA A 591 -39.34 39.21 34.18
C ALA A 591 -40.05 38.72 35.45
N SER A 592 -39.70 39.33 36.58
CA SER A 592 -40.43 39.18 37.84
C SER A 592 -41.47 40.30 38.05
N VAL A 593 -42.50 39.99 38.85
CA VAL A 593 -43.51 40.86 39.51
C VAL A 593 -44.52 41.74 38.74
N HIS A 594 -45.78 41.60 39.19
CA HIS A 594 -46.89 42.59 39.32
C HIS A 594 -47.94 42.84 38.17
N ALA A 595 -49.08 42.15 38.34
CA ALA A 595 -50.38 42.72 38.79
C ALA A 595 -51.56 43.02 37.81
N MET A 596 -52.77 42.68 38.32
CA MET A 596 -54.14 43.21 38.09
C MET A 596 -55.07 42.75 36.91
N ILE A 597 -56.06 41.91 37.29
CA ILE A 597 -57.53 41.93 37.05
C ILE A 597 -58.14 42.57 35.75
N ILE A 598 -58.98 41.81 34.99
CA ILE A 598 -60.46 42.01 34.82
C ILE A 598 -61.15 41.03 33.82
N GLU A 599 -62.23 40.41 34.32
CA GLU A 599 -63.49 39.82 33.77
C GLU A 599 -63.70 39.10 32.39
N ARG A 600 -64.70 38.19 32.43
CA ARG A 600 -65.38 37.42 31.34
C ARG A 600 -66.39 38.27 30.54
N PRO A 601 -66.93 37.85 29.35
CA PRO A 601 -68.18 37.01 29.33
C PRO A 601 -68.52 36.14 28.06
N LYS A 602 -69.13 34.94 28.29
CA LYS A 602 -70.35 34.33 27.63
C LYS A 602 -70.42 34.13 26.07
N SER A 603 -71.22 33.25 25.43
CA SER A 603 -72.18 32.13 25.69
C SER A 603 -72.49 31.41 24.32
N GLY A 604 -73.27 30.33 24.10
CA GLY A 604 -74.24 29.50 24.86
C GLY A 604 -73.86 27.99 24.92
N ALA A 605 -74.72 26.95 24.93
CA ALA A 605 -76.17 26.73 24.64
C ALA A 605 -76.53 26.61 23.13
N GLN A 606 -77.26 25.59 22.60
CA GLN A 606 -78.06 24.43 23.12
C GLN A 606 -77.90 23.21 22.14
N GLY A 607 -78.28 21.93 22.36
CA GLY A 607 -78.76 21.16 23.54
C GLY A 607 -79.33 19.75 23.18
N VAL A 608 -79.07 18.71 24.02
CA VAL A 608 -80.04 17.90 24.85
C VAL A 608 -81.35 17.37 24.19
N PRO A 609 -81.93 16.14 24.46
CA PRO A 609 -81.54 14.91 25.22
C PRO A 609 -81.91 13.58 24.45
N PRO A 610 -82.34 12.41 25.05
CA PRO A 610 -81.99 11.69 26.31
C PRO A 610 -81.59 10.19 26.11
N GLY A 611 -81.13 9.51 27.18
CA GLY A 611 -81.80 8.24 27.57
C GLY A 611 -81.00 6.98 27.93
N ALA A 612 -80.31 6.97 29.09
CA ALA A 612 -80.22 5.81 30.01
C ALA A 612 -79.36 6.14 31.25
N ASP A 613 -79.98 6.36 32.41
CA ASP A 613 -79.27 6.48 33.70
C ASP A 613 -79.06 5.11 34.36
N ILE A 614 -77.85 4.86 34.87
CA ILE A 614 -77.60 3.87 35.92
C ILE A 614 -76.79 4.58 37.01
N GLN A 615 -77.34 4.68 38.21
CA GLN A 615 -76.65 5.25 39.36
C GLN A 615 -75.80 4.20 40.07
N PHE A 616 -74.57 4.58 40.43
CA PHE A 616 -73.83 4.01 41.55
C PHE A 616 -73.31 5.16 42.41
N GLU A 617 -73.38 5.02 43.73
CA GLU A 617 -72.75 5.96 44.64
C GLU A 617 -71.23 5.80 44.57
N VAL A 618 -70.52 6.90 44.35
CA VAL A 618 -69.07 6.96 44.30
C VAL A 618 -68.62 7.82 45.48
N GLU A 619 -67.85 7.24 46.41
CA GLU A 619 -67.13 8.03 47.41
C GLU A 619 -66.26 9.06 46.70
N LEU A 620 -66.30 10.33 47.12
CA LEU A 620 -65.55 11.42 46.47
C LEU A 620 -64.04 11.31 46.75
N ILE A 621 -63.38 10.36 46.07
CA ILE A 621 -61.93 10.27 45.99
C ILE A 621 -61.44 11.43 45.12
N SER A 622 -61.13 12.56 45.75
CA SER A 622 -60.58 13.74 45.09
C SER A 622 -59.15 13.48 44.61
N TRP A 623 -58.93 13.50 43.30
CA TRP A 623 -57.58 13.51 42.71
C TRP A 623 -57.00 14.92 42.67
N ILE A 624 -55.68 15.04 42.84
CA ILE A 624 -54.94 16.30 42.82
C ILE A 624 -54.77 16.81 41.38
N ALA A 625 -54.48 15.88 40.45
CA ALA A 625 -54.23 16.17 39.04
C ALA A 625 -54.63 14.99 38.16
N VAL A 626 -54.88 15.28 36.88
CA VAL A 626 -55.08 14.28 35.82
C VAL A 626 -54.04 14.54 34.74
N VAL A 627 -53.28 13.50 34.36
CA VAL A 627 -52.23 13.53 33.36
C VAL A 627 -52.51 12.46 32.32
N ASP A 628 -52.74 12.88 31.07
CA ASP A 628 -52.67 11.99 29.93
C ASP A 628 -51.19 11.83 29.52
N ILE A 629 -50.66 10.63 29.68
CA ILE A 629 -49.24 10.32 29.49
C ILE A 629 -48.89 10.22 27.99
N CYS A 630 -49.84 9.85 27.12
CA CYS A 630 -49.62 9.68 25.68
C CYS A 630 -50.26 10.78 24.82
N LYS A 631 -51.09 11.66 25.41
CA LYS A 631 -51.79 12.79 24.77
C LYS A 631 -52.84 12.37 23.73
N ASP A 632 -53.30 11.12 23.83
CA ASP A 632 -54.29 10.47 22.97
C ASP A 632 -55.48 9.88 23.76
N GLY A 633 -55.52 10.07 25.08
CA GLY A 633 -56.46 9.42 26.00
C GLY A 633 -56.13 7.96 26.32
N GLY A 634 -55.01 7.44 25.83
CA GLY A 634 -54.61 6.03 25.92
C GLY A 634 -54.11 5.57 27.28
N ILE A 635 -53.42 6.45 28.02
CA ILE A 635 -52.93 6.19 29.38
C ILE A 635 -53.20 7.44 30.25
N VAL A 636 -54.25 7.38 31.07
CA VAL A 636 -54.71 8.51 31.89
C VAL A 636 -54.42 8.25 33.37
N LYS A 637 -53.43 8.96 33.92
CA LYS A 637 -53.02 8.91 35.33
C LYS A 637 -53.77 9.97 36.15
N LYS A 638 -54.53 9.55 37.16
CA LYS A 638 -55.14 10.43 38.17
C LYS A 638 -54.33 10.36 39.46
N ILE A 639 -53.64 11.43 39.83
CA ILE A 639 -52.76 11.48 41.00
C ILE A 639 -53.62 11.65 42.26
N LEU A 640 -53.50 10.71 43.21
CA LEU A 640 -54.19 10.74 44.51
C LEU A 640 -53.35 11.43 45.59
N SER A 641 -52.05 11.14 45.62
CA SER A 641 -51.06 11.84 46.45
C SER A 641 -49.80 12.13 45.63
N SER A 642 -49.29 13.35 45.73
CA SER A 642 -48.00 13.73 45.14
C SER A 642 -46.84 13.09 45.89
N GLY A 643 -45.88 12.53 45.16
CA GLY A 643 -44.57 12.19 45.71
C GLY A 643 -43.69 13.43 45.94
N ASP A 644 -42.44 13.20 46.34
CA ASP A 644 -41.42 14.23 46.50
C ASP A 644 -40.83 14.72 45.16
N ASP A 645 -39.70 15.43 45.18
CA ASP A 645 -39.02 15.92 43.97
C ASP A 645 -38.10 14.92 43.27
N THR A 646 -37.96 13.70 43.80
CA THR A 646 -37.23 12.63 43.12
C THR A 646 -38.12 11.96 42.05
N GLN A 647 -37.75 12.23 40.79
CA GLN A 647 -38.28 11.54 39.62
C GLN A 647 -37.42 10.30 39.31
N THR A 648 -38.01 9.31 38.66
CA THR A 648 -37.36 8.05 38.30
C THR A 648 -36.50 8.18 37.03
N GLY A 649 -35.26 7.68 37.08
CA GLY A 649 -34.42 7.46 35.90
C GLY A 649 -34.74 6.15 35.16
N ASP A 650 -34.26 6.02 33.92
CA ASP A 650 -34.58 4.90 33.03
C ASP A 650 -34.03 3.53 33.48
N LEU A 651 -33.03 3.50 34.37
CA LEU A 651 -32.39 2.28 34.89
C LEU A 651 -32.73 2.01 36.36
N ASP A 652 -33.51 2.88 37.01
CA ASP A 652 -33.66 2.83 38.47
C ASP A 652 -34.44 1.58 38.93
N GLU A 653 -34.02 1.04 40.08
CA GLU A 653 -34.77 0.02 40.79
C GLU A 653 -35.84 0.68 41.65
N VAL A 654 -37.09 0.25 41.48
CA VAL A 654 -38.26 0.80 42.17
C VAL A 654 -38.94 -0.25 43.02
N THR A 655 -39.39 0.16 44.21
CA THR A 655 -40.33 -0.62 45.01
C THR A 655 -41.73 -0.08 44.75
N VAL A 656 -42.62 -0.88 44.17
CA VAL A 656 -43.99 -0.46 43.81
C VAL A 656 -45.04 -1.30 44.52
N LYS A 657 -46.13 -0.68 44.95
CA LYS A 657 -47.37 -1.38 45.33
C LYS A 657 -48.41 -1.14 44.28
N TYR A 658 -49.17 -2.17 43.89
CA TYR A 658 -50.19 -2.02 42.86
C TYR A 658 -51.39 -2.95 43.05
N ARG A 659 -52.53 -2.56 42.44
CA ARG A 659 -53.72 -3.38 42.23
C ARG A 659 -54.30 -3.06 40.85
N VAL A 660 -54.34 -4.06 39.97
CA VAL A 660 -54.96 -3.97 38.62
C VAL A 660 -56.38 -4.51 38.68
N MET A 661 -57.32 -3.75 38.13
CA MET A 661 -58.75 -4.06 38.07
C MET A 661 -59.28 -3.88 36.64
N LEU A 662 -60.27 -4.70 36.26
CA LEU A 662 -61.09 -4.50 35.06
C LEU A 662 -62.14 -3.40 35.28
N GLN A 663 -62.91 -3.03 34.25
CA GLN A 663 -63.96 -2.01 34.35
C GLN A 663 -65.15 -2.41 35.23
N ASP A 664 -65.38 -3.71 35.45
CA ASP A 664 -66.39 -4.25 36.37
C ASP A 664 -65.93 -4.25 37.85
N GLY A 665 -64.68 -3.88 38.11
CA GLY A 665 -64.04 -3.93 39.44
C GLY A 665 -63.30 -5.24 39.75
N SER A 666 -63.32 -6.23 38.86
CA SER A 666 -62.63 -7.52 39.06
C SER A 666 -61.11 -7.33 39.12
N VAL A 667 -60.47 -7.75 40.22
CA VAL A 667 -59.02 -7.63 40.42
C VAL A 667 -58.29 -8.73 39.66
N VAL A 668 -57.36 -8.36 38.77
CA VAL A 668 -56.59 -9.28 37.90
C VAL A 668 -55.09 -9.35 38.18
N ALA A 669 -54.57 -8.48 39.06
CA ALA A 669 -53.22 -8.57 39.63
C ALA A 669 -53.11 -7.68 40.90
N LYS A 670 -52.24 -8.04 41.85
CA LYS A 670 -51.90 -7.22 43.02
C LYS A 670 -50.49 -7.53 43.53
N SER A 671 -49.75 -6.51 43.97
CA SER A 671 -48.45 -6.69 44.64
C SER A 671 -48.58 -7.31 46.05
N PRO A 672 -47.47 -7.82 46.62
CA PRO A 672 -47.34 -8.05 48.05
C PRO A 672 -47.56 -6.77 48.88
N GLU A 673 -47.88 -6.91 50.17
CA GLU A 673 -48.08 -5.77 51.09
C GLU A 673 -46.80 -4.96 51.36
N VAL A 674 -45.63 -5.59 51.21
CA VAL A 674 -44.31 -4.94 51.26
C VAL A 674 -43.96 -4.17 49.97
N GLY A 675 -44.74 -4.36 48.91
CA GLY A 675 -44.39 -3.95 47.55
C GLY A 675 -43.70 -5.05 46.75
N LEU A 676 -43.41 -4.75 45.49
CA LEU A 676 -42.60 -5.54 44.56
C LEU A 676 -41.41 -4.67 44.15
N GLU A 677 -40.19 -5.21 44.23
CA GLU A 677 -39.00 -4.57 43.65
C GLU A 677 -38.86 -5.01 42.19
N LEU A 678 -38.61 -4.06 41.29
CA LEU A 678 -38.40 -4.29 39.85
C LEU A 678 -37.62 -3.13 39.22
N TYR A 679 -37.01 -3.36 38.07
CA TYR A 679 -36.45 -2.31 37.23
C TYR A 679 -37.52 -1.73 36.30
N ILE A 680 -37.51 -0.41 36.08
CA ILE A 680 -38.60 0.31 35.39
C ILE A 680 -38.93 -0.20 33.98
N ASN A 681 -37.97 -0.79 33.26
CA ASN A 681 -38.19 -1.33 31.92
C ASN A 681 -38.61 -2.81 31.90
N GLU A 682 -38.68 -3.49 33.05
CA GLU A 682 -39.19 -4.87 33.14
C GLU A 682 -40.72 -4.87 32.95
N GLY A 683 -41.18 -5.36 31.79
CA GLY A 683 -42.59 -5.32 31.35
C GLY A 683 -43.56 -6.23 32.12
N LEU A 684 -43.28 -6.54 33.39
CA LEU A 684 -43.87 -7.60 34.21
C LEU A 684 -45.40 -7.53 34.43
N LEU A 685 -46.03 -6.37 34.24
CA LEU A 685 -47.46 -6.16 34.56
C LEU A 685 -48.34 -5.83 33.36
N CYS A 686 -47.90 -4.90 32.52
CA CYS A 686 -48.48 -4.54 31.23
C CYS A 686 -47.53 -3.60 30.46
N PRO A 687 -47.63 -3.48 29.12
CA PRO A 687 -46.79 -2.60 28.31
C PRO A 687 -46.86 -1.11 28.70
N ALA A 688 -47.93 -0.66 29.34
CA ALA A 688 -48.06 0.69 29.88
C ALA A 688 -47.21 0.96 31.12
N LEU A 689 -46.86 -0.05 31.94
CA LEU A 689 -46.27 0.17 33.26
C LEU A 689 -44.94 0.96 33.21
N PRO A 690 -43.97 0.66 32.33
CA PRO A 690 -42.75 1.47 32.21
C PRO A 690 -43.02 2.95 31.92
N LYS A 691 -44.01 3.25 31.06
CA LYS A 691 -44.41 4.65 30.76
C LYS A 691 -45.09 5.32 31.95
N VAL A 692 -45.84 4.58 32.77
CA VAL A 692 -46.44 5.10 34.00
C VAL A 692 -45.34 5.46 35.00
N LEU A 693 -44.44 4.52 35.30
CA LEU A 693 -43.40 4.68 36.31
C LEU A 693 -42.48 5.86 36.01
N LYS A 694 -42.06 6.04 34.74
CA LYS A 694 -41.26 7.19 34.26
C LYS A 694 -41.90 8.57 34.46
N THR A 695 -43.18 8.64 34.87
CA THR A 695 -43.87 9.89 35.22
C THR A 695 -44.15 10.03 36.71
N MET A 696 -43.81 9.04 37.54
CA MET A 696 -44.10 9.03 38.96
C MET A 696 -42.96 9.62 39.78
N ARG A 697 -43.30 10.16 40.95
CA ARG A 697 -42.36 10.61 41.99
C ARG A 697 -42.34 9.64 43.17
N ARG A 698 -41.25 9.59 43.93
CA ARG A 698 -41.18 8.74 45.13
C ARG A 698 -42.22 9.18 46.17
N GLY A 699 -43.06 8.26 46.62
CA GLY A 699 -44.23 8.53 47.46
C GLY A 699 -45.50 8.91 46.70
N GLU A 700 -45.47 8.97 45.37
CA GLU A 700 -46.67 9.23 44.56
C GLU A 700 -47.58 8.00 44.56
N ARG A 701 -48.89 8.23 44.77
CA ARG A 701 -49.93 7.24 44.51
C ARG A 701 -50.93 7.79 43.50
N ALA A 702 -51.29 6.96 42.52
CA ALA A 702 -52.18 7.33 41.44
C ALA A 702 -53.06 6.16 40.98
N VAL A 703 -54.20 6.48 40.37
CA VAL A 703 -55.02 5.52 39.63
C VAL A 703 -54.85 5.78 38.14
N VAL A 704 -54.35 4.79 37.41
CA VAL A 704 -54.12 4.86 35.96
C VAL A 704 -55.17 4.05 35.22
N THR A 705 -55.91 4.69 34.31
CA THR A 705 -56.73 3.99 33.33
C THR A 705 -55.92 3.78 32.04
N VAL A 706 -55.77 2.52 31.62
CA VAL A 706 -55.00 2.09 30.44
C VAL A 706 -55.96 1.52 29.40
N GLN A 707 -55.99 2.13 28.22
CA GLN A 707 -56.78 1.66 27.07
C GLN A 707 -56.13 0.41 26.45
N PRO A 708 -56.89 -0.44 25.71
CA PRO A 708 -56.43 -1.78 25.37
C PRO A 708 -55.15 -1.80 24.52
N GLN A 709 -54.95 -0.81 23.65
CA GLN A 709 -53.74 -0.68 22.82
C GLN A 709 -52.45 -0.42 23.60
N TYR A 710 -52.54 -0.09 24.90
CA TYR A 710 -51.42 0.00 25.83
C TYR A 710 -51.44 -1.05 26.95
N ALA A 711 -52.48 -1.90 26.96
CA ALA A 711 -52.59 -3.08 27.82
C ALA A 711 -52.31 -4.35 26.99
N PHE A 712 -53.33 -5.19 26.76
CA PHE A 712 -53.19 -6.51 26.11
C PHE A 712 -53.90 -6.61 24.74
N GLY A 713 -54.38 -5.47 24.20
CA GLY A 713 -54.97 -5.37 22.87
C GLY A 713 -56.14 -6.31 22.61
N GLU A 714 -56.31 -6.69 21.33
CA GLU A 714 -57.39 -7.58 20.88
C GLU A 714 -57.22 -9.04 21.33
N GLN A 715 -56.03 -9.44 21.80
CA GLN A 715 -55.77 -10.82 22.24
C GLN A 715 -56.13 -11.03 23.72
N GLY A 716 -55.96 -9.99 24.56
CA GLY A 716 -56.10 -10.14 26.00
C GLY A 716 -54.92 -10.93 26.60
N ARG A 717 -55.16 -11.56 27.75
CA ARG A 717 -54.21 -12.48 28.40
C ARG A 717 -54.97 -13.67 28.96
N ASP A 718 -54.48 -14.88 28.73
CA ASP A 718 -54.99 -16.07 29.40
C ASP A 718 -54.72 -16.04 30.92
N ALA A 719 -55.21 -17.07 31.63
CA ALA A 719 -54.94 -17.24 33.05
C ALA A 719 -53.60 -17.99 33.24
N GLU A 720 -52.63 -17.32 33.85
CA GLU A 720 -51.32 -17.87 34.21
C GLU A 720 -51.20 -17.93 35.74
N ASP A 721 -50.20 -18.62 36.28
CA ASP A 721 -50.12 -19.01 37.70
C ASP A 721 -50.40 -17.86 38.70
N GLY A 722 -51.59 -17.90 39.32
CA GLY A 722 -52.05 -16.91 40.31
C GLY A 722 -52.74 -15.65 39.75
N PHE A 723 -52.78 -15.48 38.42
CA PHE A 723 -53.35 -14.29 37.76
C PHE A 723 -54.59 -14.64 36.91
N PRO A 724 -55.76 -14.04 37.18
CA PRO A 724 -56.95 -14.22 36.35
C PRO A 724 -56.74 -13.80 34.89
N SER A 725 -57.50 -14.38 33.96
CA SER A 725 -57.49 -13.97 32.56
C SER A 725 -58.00 -12.54 32.37
N ILE A 726 -57.45 -11.85 31.37
CA ILE A 726 -57.81 -10.49 30.97
C ILE A 726 -58.48 -10.60 29.59
N PRO A 727 -59.76 -10.20 29.45
CA PRO A 727 -60.46 -10.32 28.17
C PRO A 727 -59.80 -9.56 27.00
N PRO A 728 -60.00 -10.02 25.75
CA PRO A 728 -59.84 -9.21 24.55
C PRO A 728 -60.40 -7.80 24.70
N ASN A 729 -59.62 -6.80 24.32
CA ASN A 729 -59.95 -5.37 24.39
C ASN A 729 -60.34 -4.85 25.79
N ALA A 730 -59.85 -5.48 26.86
CA ALA A 730 -60.06 -5.00 28.22
C ALA A 730 -59.32 -3.68 28.52
N ILE A 731 -60.04 -2.73 29.13
CA ILE A 731 -59.49 -1.52 29.74
C ILE A 731 -59.10 -1.84 31.19
N LEU A 732 -57.87 -1.47 31.58
CA LEU A 732 -57.34 -1.72 32.92
C LEU A 732 -57.34 -0.46 33.77
N ASN A 733 -57.70 -0.59 35.05
CA ASN A 733 -57.55 0.43 36.08
C ASN A 733 -56.51 -0.03 37.11
N ILE A 734 -55.40 0.69 37.22
CA ILE A 734 -54.26 0.35 38.08
C ILE A 734 -54.15 1.40 39.20
N ASP A 735 -54.49 1.01 40.43
CA ASP A 735 -54.11 1.76 41.63
C ASP A 735 -52.63 1.41 41.93
N ILE A 736 -51.74 2.40 41.91
CA ILE A 736 -50.28 2.21 42.02
C ILE A 736 -49.63 3.27 42.91
N GLU A 737 -48.70 2.83 43.76
CA GLU A 737 -47.92 3.63 44.70
C GLU A 737 -46.43 3.33 44.50
N LEU A 738 -45.62 4.37 44.24
CA LEU A 738 -44.16 4.26 44.12
C LEU A 738 -43.53 4.45 45.51
N VAL A 739 -43.25 3.34 46.20
CA VAL A 739 -42.84 3.32 47.62
C VAL A 739 -41.39 3.74 47.81
N SER A 740 -40.48 3.25 46.96
CA SER A 740 -39.04 3.51 47.07
C SER A 740 -38.36 3.56 45.70
N LEU A 741 -37.23 4.25 45.64
CA LEU A 741 -36.42 4.49 44.45
C LEU A 741 -34.94 4.40 44.84
N LYS A 742 -34.17 3.55 44.14
CA LYS A 742 -32.72 3.41 44.30
C LYS A 742 -32.05 3.77 42.97
N PRO A 743 -31.42 4.96 42.85
CA PRO A 743 -30.87 5.43 41.59
C PRO A 743 -29.77 4.52 41.05
N VAL A 744 -29.81 4.22 39.74
CA VAL A 744 -28.82 3.37 39.05
C VAL A 744 -28.14 4.18 37.94
N VAL A 745 -26.81 4.20 37.98
CA VAL A 745 -25.96 4.96 37.06
C VAL A 745 -25.04 4.00 36.32
N ASP A 746 -25.15 3.96 34.99
CA ASP A 746 -24.08 3.43 34.14
C ASP A 746 -22.90 4.42 34.15
N VAL A 747 -21.72 3.94 34.58
CA VAL A 747 -20.48 4.72 34.75
C VAL A 747 -19.62 4.69 33.48
N THR A 748 -19.83 3.73 32.58
CA THR A 748 -19.02 3.52 31.37
C THR A 748 -19.78 3.74 30.06
N CYS A 749 -21.11 3.92 30.12
CA CYS A 749 -22.02 4.09 28.97
C CYS A 749 -22.11 2.85 28.05
N ASP A 750 -21.68 1.69 28.56
CA ASP A 750 -21.74 0.38 27.91
C ASP A 750 -22.34 -0.70 28.83
N MET A 751 -22.95 -0.29 29.96
CA MET A 751 -23.51 -1.13 31.03
C MET A 751 -22.51 -2.03 31.77
N LYS A 752 -21.19 -1.89 31.58
CA LYS A 752 -20.17 -2.77 32.23
C LYS A 752 -19.72 -2.32 33.63
N VAL A 753 -19.96 -1.06 33.98
CA VAL A 753 -19.73 -0.56 35.34
C VAL A 753 -21.01 0.12 35.82
N ILE A 754 -21.78 -0.58 36.65
CA ILE A 754 -23.10 -0.13 37.12
C ILE A 754 -22.98 0.29 38.59
N LYS A 755 -23.30 1.54 38.90
CA LYS A 755 -23.32 2.09 40.26
C LYS A 755 -24.76 2.32 40.74
N LYS A 756 -25.18 1.55 41.74
CA LYS A 756 -26.47 1.65 42.44
C LYS A 756 -26.31 2.41 43.74
N ILE A 757 -26.94 3.57 43.86
CA ILE A 757 -26.77 4.47 45.02
C ILE A 757 -27.62 3.97 46.19
N LEU A 758 -26.97 3.55 47.28
CA LEU A 758 -27.61 3.07 48.50
C LEU A 758 -27.89 4.21 49.49
N ARG A 759 -26.99 5.20 49.54
CA ARG A 759 -27.12 6.44 50.31
C ARG A 759 -26.53 7.59 49.49
N ALA A 760 -27.32 8.62 49.21
CA ALA A 760 -26.83 9.80 48.50
C ALA A 760 -25.74 10.52 49.32
N GLY A 761 -24.76 11.09 48.62
CA GLY A 761 -23.76 11.98 49.21
C GLY A 761 -24.20 13.45 49.22
N GLU A 762 -23.39 14.28 49.87
CA GLU A 762 -23.60 15.71 50.05
C GLU A 762 -22.77 16.56 49.08
N GLY A 763 -23.28 17.76 48.76
CA GLY A 763 -22.63 18.74 47.90
C GLY A 763 -22.80 18.47 46.40
N THR A 764 -22.09 19.24 45.58
CA THR A 764 -22.16 19.19 44.10
C THR A 764 -20.83 18.88 43.43
N ARG A 765 -19.71 18.95 44.17
CA ARG A 765 -18.37 18.61 43.65
C ARG A 765 -18.11 17.13 43.83
N ARG A 766 -17.65 16.49 42.76
CA ARG A 766 -17.06 15.15 42.75
C ARG A 766 -15.53 15.23 42.80
N PRO A 767 -14.83 14.14 43.18
CA PRO A 767 -13.40 13.99 42.92
C PRO A 767 -13.02 14.21 41.45
N ARG A 768 -11.73 14.42 41.19
CA ARG A 768 -11.16 14.50 39.83
C ARG A 768 -9.87 13.69 39.74
N ASP A 769 -9.52 13.27 38.54
CA ASP A 769 -8.27 12.57 38.23
C ASP A 769 -7.06 13.29 38.86
N GLY A 770 -6.20 12.54 39.56
CA GLY A 770 -5.08 13.10 40.32
C GLY A 770 -5.40 13.65 41.72
N GLU A 771 -6.67 13.78 42.12
CA GLU A 771 -7.05 14.12 43.51
C GLU A 771 -7.02 12.86 44.41
N THR A 772 -6.56 13.02 45.66
CA THR A 772 -6.53 11.92 46.63
C THR A 772 -7.92 11.73 47.26
N VAL A 773 -8.49 10.55 47.09
CA VAL A 773 -9.77 10.12 47.66
C VAL A 773 -9.56 9.23 48.88
N GLN A 774 -10.44 9.36 49.88
CA GLN A 774 -10.49 8.53 51.08
C GLN A 774 -11.78 7.70 51.06
N ILE A 775 -11.65 6.37 51.01
CA ILE A 775 -12.81 5.47 50.92
C ILE A 775 -12.84 4.41 52.03
N ARG A 776 -14.03 3.86 52.24
CA ARG A 776 -14.22 2.51 52.79
C ARG A 776 -14.83 1.64 51.70
N CYS A 777 -14.33 0.43 51.50
CA CYS A 777 -14.76 -0.44 50.42
C CYS A 777 -14.68 -1.93 50.79
N ILE A 778 -15.70 -2.70 50.42
CA ILE A 778 -15.75 -4.17 50.57
C ILE A 778 -15.92 -4.77 49.19
N GLY A 779 -14.90 -5.50 48.71
CA GLY A 779 -14.91 -6.22 47.44
C GLY A 779 -15.37 -7.66 47.59
N MET A 780 -16.34 -8.06 46.79
CA MET A 780 -17.06 -9.34 46.82
C MET A 780 -17.18 -9.94 45.42
N LEU A 781 -17.12 -11.27 45.32
CA LEU A 781 -17.52 -12.00 44.12
C LEU A 781 -19.06 -12.17 44.07
N GLU A 782 -19.60 -12.60 42.93
CA GLU A 782 -21.05 -12.83 42.73
C GLU A 782 -21.66 -13.82 43.74
N ASP A 783 -20.87 -14.78 44.24
CA ASP A 783 -21.29 -15.75 45.27
C ASP A 783 -21.31 -15.17 46.70
N GLY A 784 -20.92 -13.90 46.87
CA GLY A 784 -20.79 -13.22 48.16
C GLY A 784 -19.42 -13.39 48.83
N THR A 785 -18.45 -14.07 48.20
CA THR A 785 -17.09 -14.23 48.75
C THR A 785 -16.37 -12.89 48.81
N VAL A 786 -16.20 -12.35 50.03
CA VAL A 786 -15.44 -11.11 50.27
C VAL A 786 -13.96 -11.35 50.05
N PHE A 787 -13.39 -10.77 49.00
CA PHE A 787 -11.96 -10.89 48.65
C PHE A 787 -11.10 -9.70 49.09
N GLU A 788 -11.72 -8.57 49.47
CA GLU A 788 -11.01 -7.33 49.80
C GLU A 788 -11.81 -6.48 50.80
N LYS A 789 -11.12 -5.87 51.77
CA LYS A 789 -11.68 -4.86 52.68
C LYS A 789 -10.69 -3.71 52.83
N LEU A 790 -11.08 -2.53 52.38
CA LEU A 790 -10.27 -1.31 52.37
C LEU A 790 -10.89 -0.28 53.30
N GLY A 791 -10.07 0.35 54.16
CA GLY A 791 -10.52 1.43 55.04
C GLY A 791 -11.15 0.99 56.38
N PHE A 792 -10.93 -0.27 56.79
CA PHE A 792 -11.48 -0.83 58.03
C PHE A 792 -10.43 -1.09 59.12
N ASP A 793 -9.16 -1.28 58.76
CA ASP A 793 -8.09 -1.69 59.68
C ASP A 793 -7.43 -0.51 60.44
N GLY A 794 -8.27 0.34 61.04
CA GLY A 794 -7.82 1.46 61.89
C GLY A 794 -7.51 2.77 61.16
N GLY A 795 -7.72 2.83 59.84
CA GLY A 795 -7.64 4.05 59.03
C GLY A 795 -8.46 3.92 57.74
N LEU A 796 -8.77 5.04 57.09
CA LEU A 796 -9.40 5.06 55.77
C LEU A 796 -8.41 4.60 54.69
N PHE A 797 -8.91 4.05 53.58
CA PHE A 797 -8.06 3.72 52.45
C PHE A 797 -7.91 4.94 51.55
N GLU A 798 -6.68 5.42 51.40
CA GLU A 798 -6.34 6.56 50.56
C GLU A 798 -5.76 6.07 49.23
N PHE A 799 -6.28 6.58 48.11
CA PHE A 799 -5.66 6.40 46.80
C PHE A 799 -5.86 7.64 45.92
N ILE A 800 -5.12 7.71 44.82
CA ILE A 800 -5.19 8.81 43.84
C ILE A 800 -5.90 8.28 42.59
N LEU A 801 -6.91 9.01 42.12
CA LEU A 801 -7.66 8.66 40.91
C LEU A 801 -6.79 8.69 39.65
N ASP A 802 -7.03 7.78 38.71
CA ASP A 802 -6.25 7.53 37.47
C ASP A 802 -4.79 7.03 37.71
N GLU A 803 -4.39 6.74 38.95
CA GLU A 803 -3.07 6.17 39.24
C GLU A 803 -3.02 4.63 39.28
N GLU A 804 -4.05 3.94 38.79
CA GLU A 804 -4.13 2.46 38.71
C GLU A 804 -3.84 1.78 40.05
N GLN A 805 -4.38 2.37 41.13
CA GLN A 805 -4.18 1.90 42.51
C GLN A 805 -5.21 0.84 42.91
N VAL A 806 -6.38 0.87 42.27
CA VAL A 806 -7.51 -0.07 42.38
C VAL A 806 -7.92 -0.57 40.99
N THR A 807 -8.98 -1.36 40.88
CA THR A 807 -9.56 -1.77 39.58
C THR A 807 -10.13 -0.57 38.82
N ALA A 808 -10.07 -0.58 37.49
CA ALA A 808 -10.49 0.55 36.65
C ALA A 808 -11.99 0.89 36.83
N GLY A 809 -12.83 -0.11 37.06
CA GLY A 809 -14.24 0.11 37.38
C GLY A 809 -14.47 0.78 38.74
N LEU A 810 -13.71 0.40 39.77
CA LEU A 810 -13.78 1.04 41.09
C LEU A 810 -13.26 2.49 41.04
N ASP A 811 -12.16 2.73 40.33
CA ASP A 811 -11.57 4.06 40.12
C ASP A 811 -12.59 5.02 39.46
N ARG A 812 -13.15 4.59 38.32
CA ARG A 812 -14.18 5.34 37.58
C ARG A 812 -15.48 5.50 38.37
N ALA A 813 -15.90 4.48 39.13
CA ALA A 813 -17.09 4.59 39.97
C ALA A 813 -16.91 5.64 41.07
N VAL A 814 -15.78 5.66 41.77
CA VAL A 814 -15.47 6.65 42.82
C VAL A 814 -15.39 8.07 42.24
N ALA A 815 -14.87 8.26 41.02
CA ALA A 815 -14.90 9.55 40.35
C ALA A 815 -16.33 10.10 40.08
N THR A 816 -17.36 9.23 40.06
CA THR A 816 -18.77 9.66 39.96
C THR A 816 -19.45 9.91 41.31
N MET A 817 -18.80 9.65 42.45
CA MET A 817 -19.42 9.72 43.77
C MET A 817 -19.40 11.12 44.38
N LEU A 818 -20.42 11.45 45.18
CA LEU A 818 -20.43 12.61 46.07
C LEU A 818 -19.86 12.26 47.45
N LYS A 819 -19.46 13.27 48.23
CA LYS A 819 -18.91 13.06 49.57
C LYS A 819 -19.97 12.48 50.51
N GLY A 820 -19.65 11.40 51.22
CA GLY A 820 -20.59 10.66 52.07
C GLY A 820 -21.54 9.73 51.30
N GLU A 821 -21.41 9.60 49.97
CA GLU A 821 -22.19 8.63 49.19
C GLU A 821 -21.78 7.19 49.55
N LEU A 822 -22.76 6.32 49.73
CA LEU A 822 -22.59 4.86 49.82
C LEU A 822 -23.26 4.23 48.59
N SER A 823 -22.51 3.47 47.81
CA SER A 823 -22.98 2.89 46.55
C SER A 823 -22.48 1.46 46.36
N GLN A 824 -23.34 0.61 45.80
CA GLN A 824 -22.98 -0.70 45.29
C GLN A 824 -22.51 -0.55 43.85
N VAL A 825 -21.34 -1.09 43.51
CA VAL A 825 -20.75 -1.03 42.17
C VAL A 825 -20.55 -2.44 41.64
N THR A 826 -21.18 -2.77 40.52
CA THR A 826 -20.88 -4.00 39.76
C THR A 826 -19.89 -3.65 38.65
N VAL A 827 -18.84 -4.45 38.52
CA VAL A 827 -17.72 -4.24 37.58
C VAL A 827 -17.46 -5.51 36.78
N GLU A 828 -17.77 -5.48 35.50
CA GLU A 828 -17.49 -6.57 34.56
C GLU A 828 -15.98 -6.80 34.34
N PRO A 829 -15.57 -7.99 33.84
CA PRO A 829 -14.17 -8.42 33.75
C PRO A 829 -13.19 -7.41 33.14
N GLU A 830 -13.58 -6.70 32.07
CA GLU A 830 -12.69 -5.77 31.36
C GLU A 830 -12.33 -4.52 32.17
N TYR A 831 -13.16 -4.16 33.16
CA TYR A 831 -12.89 -3.06 34.10
C TYR A 831 -12.41 -3.56 35.48
N ALA A 832 -12.41 -4.89 35.69
CA ALA A 832 -11.96 -5.57 36.89
C ALA A 832 -10.48 -6.01 36.79
N PHE A 833 -10.21 -7.31 36.68
CA PHE A 833 -8.87 -7.91 36.58
C PHE A 833 -8.59 -8.59 35.22
N GLY A 834 -9.57 -8.58 34.31
CA GLY A 834 -9.52 -9.28 33.02
C GLY A 834 -9.32 -10.79 33.19
N ASN A 835 -8.60 -11.40 32.26
CA ASN A 835 -8.36 -12.85 32.23
C ASN A 835 -7.36 -13.35 33.30
N ASN A 836 -6.91 -12.50 34.23
CA ASN A 836 -5.87 -12.84 35.19
C ASN A 836 -6.44 -13.44 36.48
N GLU A 837 -5.99 -14.62 36.86
CA GLU A 837 -6.21 -15.18 38.21
C GLU A 837 -5.39 -14.37 39.24
N ILE A 838 -6.05 -13.83 40.27
CA ILE A 838 -5.40 -13.03 41.33
C ILE A 838 -5.56 -13.71 42.68
N LYS A 839 -4.44 -13.79 43.43
CA LYS A 839 -4.42 -14.33 44.79
C LYS A 839 -4.23 -13.22 45.80
N ARG A 840 -5.17 -13.09 46.73
CA ARG A 840 -5.20 -12.11 47.82
C ARG A 840 -5.63 -12.82 49.09
N ASP A 841 -4.80 -12.76 50.13
CA ASP A 841 -5.10 -13.22 51.49
C ASP A 841 -5.73 -14.63 51.59
N ASN A 842 -5.20 -15.55 50.79
CA ASN A 842 -5.60 -16.96 50.60
C ASN A 842 -6.90 -17.19 49.80
N ILE A 843 -7.55 -16.13 49.31
CA ILE A 843 -8.64 -16.21 48.33
C ILE A 843 -8.04 -16.13 46.92
N THR A 844 -8.52 -16.99 46.02
CA THR A 844 -8.18 -16.95 44.60
C THR A 844 -9.37 -16.39 43.84
N ILE A 845 -9.20 -15.21 43.24
CA ILE A 845 -10.16 -14.58 42.34
C ILE A 845 -9.92 -15.17 40.95
N PRO A 846 -10.89 -15.89 40.36
CA PRO A 846 -10.75 -16.43 39.01
C PRO A 846 -10.57 -15.32 37.96
N GLY A 847 -9.79 -15.60 36.91
CA GLY A 847 -9.81 -14.77 35.71
C GLY A 847 -11.22 -14.72 35.11
N CYS A 848 -11.59 -13.57 34.53
CA CYS A 848 -12.92 -13.28 34.01
C CYS A 848 -14.06 -13.25 35.05
N SER A 849 -13.78 -12.95 36.32
CA SER A 849 -14.82 -12.73 37.34
C SER A 849 -15.36 -11.29 37.30
N THR A 850 -16.69 -11.15 37.27
CA THR A 850 -17.39 -9.91 37.65
C THR A 850 -17.21 -9.66 39.15
N LEU A 851 -16.97 -8.40 39.52
CA LEU A 851 -16.75 -7.98 40.90
C LEU A 851 -17.87 -7.07 41.39
N MET A 852 -18.32 -7.27 42.63
CA MET A 852 -19.20 -6.35 43.33
C MET A 852 -18.40 -5.61 44.41
N TYR A 853 -18.57 -4.30 44.51
CA TYR A 853 -18.01 -3.49 45.58
C TYR A 853 -19.11 -2.74 46.34
N GLU A 854 -19.10 -2.78 47.67
CA GLU A 854 -19.84 -1.81 48.50
C GLU A 854 -18.85 -0.69 48.88
N VAL A 855 -19.10 0.53 48.40
CA VAL A 855 -18.13 1.65 48.45
C VAL A 855 -18.73 2.87 49.12
N GLU A 856 -18.02 3.44 50.08
CA GLU A 856 -18.31 4.72 50.72
C GLU A 856 -17.20 5.73 50.43
N LEU A 857 -17.52 6.83 49.75
CA LEU A 857 -16.58 7.95 49.58
C LEU A 857 -16.64 8.86 50.80
N VAL A 858 -15.64 8.80 51.68
CA VAL A 858 -15.66 9.49 52.97
C VAL A 858 -15.17 10.94 52.84
N ASP A 859 -14.07 11.17 52.14
CA ASP A 859 -13.56 12.50 51.82
C ASP A 859 -12.68 12.50 50.57
N PHE A 860 -12.32 13.67 50.05
CA PHE A 860 -11.31 13.82 49.02
C PHE A 860 -10.63 15.20 49.09
N THR A 861 -9.35 15.25 48.74
CA THR A 861 -8.51 16.44 48.93
C THR A 861 -8.07 17.05 47.60
N LYS A 862 -8.22 18.36 47.48
CA LYS A 862 -7.67 19.15 46.36
C LYS A 862 -6.14 19.14 46.49
N GLU A 863 -5.42 18.64 45.49
CA GLU A 863 -3.97 18.84 45.39
C GLU A 863 -3.67 20.35 45.27
N LYS A 864 -2.60 20.84 45.90
CA LYS A 864 -2.17 22.24 45.74
C LYS A 864 -1.95 22.53 44.26
N GLU A 865 -2.47 23.65 43.77
CA GLU A 865 -2.28 24.00 42.36
C GLU A 865 -0.82 24.40 42.10
N LEU A 866 -0.33 24.15 40.88
CA LEU A 866 1.07 24.44 40.49
C LEU A 866 1.47 25.92 40.67
N GLN A 867 0.50 26.82 40.78
CA GLN A 867 0.69 28.26 41.01
C GLN A 867 0.81 28.61 42.52
N GLU A 868 0.47 27.69 43.43
CA GLU A 868 0.50 27.88 44.89
C GLU A 868 1.82 27.42 45.54
N MET A 869 2.80 26.94 44.75
CA MET A 869 4.07 26.39 45.23
C MET A 869 5.28 27.22 44.77
N SER A 870 6.25 27.41 45.66
CA SER A 870 7.55 28.04 45.36
C SER A 870 8.42 27.17 44.44
N THR A 871 9.46 27.77 43.82
CA THR A 871 10.42 27.02 42.97
C THR A 871 11.12 25.90 43.74
N SER A 872 11.45 26.14 45.01
CA SER A 872 12.05 25.14 45.90
C SER A 872 11.11 23.97 46.19
N GLU A 873 9.85 24.24 46.56
CA GLU A 873 8.82 23.20 46.74
C GLU A 873 8.57 22.40 45.45
N LYS A 874 8.57 23.05 44.28
CA LYS A 874 8.44 22.40 42.97
C LYS A 874 9.57 21.42 42.68
N ILE A 875 10.82 21.80 42.98
CA ILE A 875 12.00 20.94 42.82
C ILE A 875 11.93 19.74 43.78
N GLU A 876 11.55 19.95 45.04
CA GLU A 876 11.38 18.86 46.02
C GLU A 876 10.23 17.91 45.62
N ALA A 877 9.09 18.45 45.19
CA ALA A 877 7.95 17.66 44.70
C ALA A 877 8.32 16.82 43.47
N ALA A 878 9.07 17.40 42.52
CA ALA A 878 9.57 16.68 41.36
C ALA A 878 10.58 15.58 41.73
N GLU A 879 11.53 15.84 42.63
CA GLU A 879 12.47 14.82 43.13
C GLU A 879 11.73 13.67 43.84
N LYS A 880 10.79 13.99 44.74
CA LYS A 880 9.95 13.01 45.44
C LYS A 880 9.12 12.16 44.46
N THR A 881 8.54 12.78 43.44
CA THR A 881 7.70 12.11 42.45
C THR A 881 8.53 11.23 41.51
N LYS A 882 9.69 11.70 41.05
CA LYS A 882 10.70 10.90 40.34
C LYS A 882 11.13 9.69 41.15
N ASN A 883 11.35 9.85 42.46
CA ASN A 883 11.76 8.76 43.33
C ASN A 883 10.64 7.72 43.54
N SER A 884 9.37 8.15 43.59
CA SER A 884 8.22 7.23 43.50
C SER A 884 8.19 6.46 42.17
N GLY A 885 8.46 7.13 41.04
CA GLY A 885 8.63 6.50 39.73
C GLY A 885 9.78 5.47 39.70
N ASN A 886 10.89 5.75 40.38
CA ASN A 886 12.04 4.83 40.48
C ASN A 886 11.65 3.52 41.19
N GLU A 887 10.88 3.57 42.29
CA GLU A 887 10.41 2.35 42.98
C GLU A 887 9.36 1.59 42.15
N LEU A 888 8.44 2.30 41.47
CA LEU A 888 7.48 1.67 40.55
C LEU A 888 8.19 0.95 39.40
N TYR A 889 9.23 1.56 38.82
CA TYR A 889 10.06 0.95 37.77
C TYR A 889 10.77 -0.32 38.26
N LYS A 890 11.35 -0.31 39.48
CA LYS A 890 11.92 -1.52 40.10
C LYS A 890 10.89 -2.62 40.31
N SER A 891 9.64 -2.25 40.64
CA SER A 891 8.52 -3.19 40.82
C SER A 891 7.93 -3.72 39.50
N GLY A 892 8.48 -3.34 38.34
CA GLY A 892 7.98 -3.72 37.02
C GLY A 892 6.73 -2.97 36.55
N LYS A 893 6.25 -1.98 37.30
CA LYS A 893 5.02 -1.21 37.01
C LYS A 893 5.34 -0.04 36.07
N PHE A 894 5.75 -0.34 34.84
CA PHE A 894 6.32 0.63 33.91
C PHE A 894 5.36 1.77 33.52
N HIS A 895 4.08 1.50 33.28
CA HIS A 895 3.07 2.53 32.96
C HIS A 895 2.87 3.53 34.11
N ARG A 896 2.68 3.02 35.34
CA ARG A 896 2.61 3.86 36.55
C ARG A 896 3.90 4.64 36.81
N ALA A 897 5.06 4.05 36.50
CA ALA A 897 6.34 4.75 36.58
C ALA A 897 6.45 5.89 35.55
N ALA A 898 6.00 5.68 34.30
CA ALA A 898 5.91 6.68 33.25
C ALA A 898 5.06 7.90 33.69
N LYS A 899 3.81 7.66 34.15
CA LYS A 899 2.94 8.72 34.71
C LYS A 899 3.63 9.51 35.84
N LYS A 900 4.38 8.86 36.74
CA LYS A 900 5.16 9.56 37.79
C LYS A 900 6.32 10.39 37.24
N TYR A 901 7.06 9.92 36.24
CA TYR A 901 8.12 10.72 35.63
C TYR A 901 7.55 11.94 34.90
N ASP A 902 6.40 11.81 34.23
CA ASP A 902 5.76 12.95 33.57
C ASP A 902 5.20 13.97 34.59
N LYS A 903 4.51 13.51 35.66
CA LYS A 903 4.12 14.41 36.75
C LYS A 903 5.34 15.12 37.38
N ALA A 904 6.48 14.42 37.51
CA ALA A 904 7.75 15.01 37.95
C ALA A 904 8.37 16.01 36.96
N ILE A 905 8.08 15.91 35.66
CA ILE A 905 8.47 16.88 34.62
C ILE A 905 7.57 18.11 34.67
N ASN A 906 6.26 17.91 34.84
CA ASN A 906 5.27 18.99 34.85
C ASN A 906 5.45 19.94 36.06
N TYR A 907 5.90 19.44 37.21
CA TYR A 907 6.32 20.29 38.35
C TYR A 907 7.48 21.26 38.04
N ILE A 908 8.29 21.00 37.00
CA ILE A 908 9.52 21.76 36.70
C ILE A 908 9.55 22.27 35.24
N ASN A 909 8.40 22.44 34.61
CA ASN A 909 8.27 22.87 33.20
C ASN A 909 7.72 24.31 33.03
N ASP A 910 7.74 25.14 34.08
CA ASP A 910 7.29 26.54 34.03
C ASP A 910 8.03 27.38 32.97
N ASP A 911 7.31 28.34 32.37
CA ASP A 911 7.85 29.36 31.45
C ASP A 911 8.64 30.49 32.16
N GLU A 912 8.60 30.57 33.49
CA GLU A 912 9.32 31.61 34.25
C GLU A 912 10.81 31.27 34.48
N PRO A 913 11.73 32.25 34.33
CA PRO A 913 13.17 31.99 34.46
C PRO A 913 13.59 31.79 35.93
N PHE A 914 13.96 30.55 36.26
CA PHE A 914 14.54 30.17 37.56
C PHE A 914 15.70 31.06 38.02
N GLU A 915 15.88 31.19 39.34
CA GLU A 915 16.98 31.97 39.89
C GLU A 915 18.36 31.39 39.51
N ARG A 916 19.38 32.27 39.52
CA ARG A 916 20.73 32.05 38.96
C ARG A 916 21.58 31.07 39.78
N GLY A 917 21.13 29.82 39.80
CA GLY A 917 21.74 28.67 40.47
C GLY A 917 20.84 27.44 40.38
N GLU A 918 19.52 27.61 40.48
CA GLU A 918 18.52 26.53 40.45
C GLU A 918 18.35 25.93 39.06
N GLU A 919 18.48 26.74 37.99
CA GLU A 919 18.36 26.32 36.59
C GLU A 919 19.17 25.05 36.27
N LYS A 920 20.40 24.94 36.80
CA LYS A 920 21.26 23.76 36.58
C LYS A 920 20.69 22.51 37.26
N VAL A 921 20.13 22.64 38.46
CA VAL A 921 19.51 21.54 39.21
C VAL A 921 18.25 21.07 38.47
N VAL A 922 17.39 22.01 38.07
CA VAL A 922 16.19 21.75 37.25
C VAL A 922 16.56 21.06 35.93
N LYS A 923 17.57 21.54 35.21
CA LYS A 923 18.06 20.95 33.96
C LYS A 923 18.50 19.49 34.14
N THR A 924 19.32 19.20 35.15
CA THR A 924 19.75 17.83 35.47
C THR A 924 18.59 16.94 35.92
N LEU A 925 17.66 17.48 36.72
CA LEU A 925 16.47 16.75 37.17
C LEU A 925 15.56 16.38 35.99
N ARG A 926 15.27 17.34 35.10
CA ARG A 926 14.47 17.16 33.88
C ARG A 926 15.10 16.15 32.91
N THR A 927 16.42 16.21 32.67
CA THR A 927 17.14 15.17 31.92
C THR A 927 16.93 13.79 32.56
N SER A 928 17.04 13.67 33.89
CA SER A 928 16.89 12.38 34.58
C SER A 928 15.46 11.82 34.46
N CYS A 929 14.43 12.66 34.53
CA CYS A 929 13.04 12.25 34.35
C CYS A 929 12.76 11.81 32.91
N TRP A 930 13.16 12.57 31.88
CA TRP A 930 12.99 12.16 30.47
C TRP A 930 13.74 10.86 30.15
N LEU A 931 14.96 10.69 30.67
CA LEU A 931 15.70 9.44 30.50
C LEU A 931 14.96 8.26 31.13
N ASN A 932 14.44 8.40 32.36
CA ASN A 932 13.75 7.31 33.04
C ASN A 932 12.35 7.04 32.47
N HIS A 933 11.65 8.08 31.99
CA HIS A 933 10.40 7.93 31.23
C HIS A 933 10.66 7.14 29.94
N ALA A 934 11.67 7.51 29.14
CA ALA A 934 12.07 6.76 27.94
C ALA A 934 12.47 5.30 28.22
N ALA A 935 12.97 5.00 29.43
CA ALA A 935 13.23 3.62 29.85
C ALA A 935 11.97 2.82 30.19
N CYS A 936 10.87 3.49 30.58
CA CYS A 936 9.55 2.87 30.71
C CYS A 936 8.95 2.59 29.34
N CYS A 937 8.97 3.58 28.44
CA CYS A 937 8.46 3.45 27.08
C CYS A 937 9.12 2.29 26.30
N LEU A 938 10.45 2.11 26.43
CA LEU A 938 11.16 0.94 25.89
C LEU A 938 10.69 -0.41 26.46
N LYS A 939 10.14 -0.46 27.68
CA LYS A 939 9.56 -1.67 28.28
C LYS A 939 8.11 -1.90 27.87
N LEU A 940 7.39 -0.82 27.55
CA LEU A 940 6.01 -0.84 27.07
C LEU A 940 5.89 -1.00 25.54
N ARG A 941 7.03 -0.94 24.81
CA ARG A 941 7.14 -0.91 23.33
C ARG A 941 6.66 0.40 22.69
N GLU A 942 6.64 1.49 23.45
CA GLU A 942 6.31 2.84 23.01
C GLU A 942 7.53 3.51 22.35
N PHE A 943 7.91 3.01 21.17
CA PHE A 943 9.16 3.41 20.52
C PHE A 943 9.17 4.87 20.06
N GLN A 944 8.05 5.40 19.57
CA GLN A 944 7.95 6.80 19.14
C GLN A 944 8.09 7.79 20.30
N GLU A 945 7.46 7.52 21.45
CA GLU A 945 7.63 8.36 22.64
C GLU A 945 9.06 8.26 23.19
N THR A 946 9.67 7.07 23.17
CA THR A 946 11.10 6.91 23.47
C THR A 946 11.97 7.81 22.58
N ILE A 947 11.73 7.83 21.28
CA ILE A 947 12.47 8.66 20.32
C ILE A 947 12.28 10.16 20.64
N GLY A 948 11.06 10.59 20.93
CA GLY A 948 10.75 11.97 21.35
C GLY A 948 11.47 12.37 22.64
N LEU A 949 11.33 11.58 23.70
CA LEU A 949 11.95 11.82 25.02
C LEU A 949 13.49 11.83 24.95
N CYS A 950 14.11 10.86 24.27
CA CYS A 950 15.55 10.86 24.08
C CYS A 950 16.03 12.03 23.20
N SER A 951 15.22 12.49 22.24
CA SER A 951 15.55 13.67 21.43
C SER A 951 15.45 14.98 22.25
N LYS A 952 14.47 15.10 23.16
CA LYS A 952 14.41 16.20 24.15
C LYS A 952 15.66 16.22 25.04
N VAL A 953 16.15 15.06 25.49
CA VAL A 953 17.42 14.95 26.22
C VAL A 953 18.61 15.37 25.36
N LEU A 954 18.72 14.90 24.11
CA LEU A 954 19.86 15.18 23.22
C LEU A 954 19.89 16.64 22.70
N TYR A 955 18.77 17.35 22.76
CA TYR A 955 18.74 18.80 22.58
C TYR A 955 19.43 19.54 23.74
N ILE A 956 19.24 19.04 24.97
CA ILE A 956 19.80 19.60 26.22
C ILE A 956 21.25 19.16 26.47
N GLU A 957 21.58 17.90 26.16
CA GLU A 957 22.87 17.24 26.37
C GLU A 957 23.23 16.40 25.12
N SER A 958 23.80 17.04 24.11
CA SER A 958 24.09 16.45 22.79
C SER A 958 25.07 15.27 22.76
N CYS A 959 25.72 14.99 23.89
CA CYS A 959 26.65 13.88 24.12
C CYS A 959 26.13 12.85 25.15
N ASN A 960 24.83 12.84 25.48
CA ASN A 960 24.28 11.90 26.44
C ASN A 960 24.19 10.48 25.86
N VAL A 961 25.20 9.65 26.16
CA VAL A 961 25.33 8.26 25.69
C VAL A 961 24.09 7.41 26.01
N LYS A 962 23.43 7.63 27.16
CA LYS A 962 22.21 6.89 27.53
C LYS A 962 21.03 7.24 26.64
N ALA A 963 20.89 8.49 26.21
CA ALA A 963 19.86 8.91 25.28
C ALA A 963 20.14 8.40 23.85
N LEU A 964 21.39 8.48 23.38
CA LEU A 964 21.78 7.90 22.08
C LEU A 964 21.51 6.38 22.04
N TYR A 965 21.95 5.64 23.06
CA TYR A 965 21.74 4.20 23.16
C TYR A 965 20.25 3.83 23.18
N ARG A 966 19.44 4.49 24.01
CA ARG A 966 17.99 4.23 24.11
C ARG A 966 17.23 4.60 22.84
N ARG A 967 17.63 5.68 22.16
CA ARG A 967 17.03 6.09 20.89
C ARG A 967 17.41 5.13 19.76
N ALA A 968 18.66 4.65 19.71
CA ALA A 968 19.07 3.59 18.79
C ALA A 968 18.34 2.27 19.04
N GLN A 969 18.06 1.90 20.30
CA GLN A 969 17.21 0.73 20.62
C GLN A 969 15.79 0.91 20.07
N ALA A 970 15.19 2.08 20.25
CA ALA A 970 13.86 2.37 19.70
C ALA A 970 13.83 2.40 18.16
N TYR A 971 14.85 2.98 17.51
CA TYR A 971 14.98 2.95 16.05
C TYR A 971 15.15 1.52 15.51
N ILE A 972 15.88 0.63 16.20
CA ILE A 972 16.01 -0.79 15.80
C ILE A 972 14.66 -1.53 15.84
N GLU A 973 13.88 -1.37 16.92
CA GLU A 973 12.54 -1.98 16.99
C GLU A 973 11.53 -1.30 16.03
N TYR A 974 11.74 -0.02 15.70
CA TYR A 974 10.99 0.73 14.68
C TYR A 974 11.52 0.49 13.24
N LEU A 975 12.50 -0.40 13.07
CA LEU A 975 13.15 -0.78 11.80
C LEU A 975 13.90 0.35 11.05
N ASP A 976 14.13 1.50 11.68
CA ASP A 976 14.99 2.56 11.13
C ASP A 976 16.47 2.23 11.44
N LEU A 977 17.04 1.35 10.62
CA LEU A 977 18.39 0.83 10.84
C LEU A 977 19.49 1.89 10.60
N ASP A 978 19.20 2.97 9.88
CA ASP A 978 20.17 4.01 9.55
C ASP A 978 20.25 5.12 10.61
N LEU A 979 19.13 5.58 11.17
CA LEU A 979 19.17 6.45 12.35
C LEU A 979 19.71 5.70 13.57
N ALA A 980 19.45 4.40 13.69
CA ALA A 980 20.11 3.54 14.68
C ALA A 980 21.63 3.46 14.48
N LYS A 981 22.12 3.28 13.23
CA LYS A 981 23.56 3.28 12.89
C LYS A 981 24.23 4.58 13.36
N LEU A 982 23.59 5.71 13.08
CA LEU A 982 24.10 7.05 13.39
C LEU A 982 24.23 7.30 14.91
N ASP A 983 23.19 7.01 15.69
CA ASP A 983 23.24 7.16 17.15
C ASP A 983 24.24 6.20 17.82
N ILE A 984 24.39 4.98 17.28
CA ILE A 984 25.39 4.00 17.75
C ILE A 984 26.82 4.46 17.45
N GLN A 985 27.08 4.99 16.25
CA GLN A 985 28.38 5.57 15.91
C GLN A 985 28.74 6.70 16.88
N LYS A 986 27.83 7.66 17.07
CA LYS A 986 28.02 8.79 18.00
C LYS A 986 28.21 8.35 19.45
N ALA A 987 27.49 7.33 19.89
CA ALA A 987 27.67 6.77 21.24
C ALA A 987 29.05 6.12 21.42
N LEU A 988 29.63 5.51 20.37
CA LEU A 988 30.99 4.96 20.37
C LEU A 988 32.09 6.02 20.16
N GLU A 989 31.79 7.16 19.52
CA GLU A 989 32.70 8.32 19.49
C GLU A 989 32.89 8.91 20.90
N ILE A 990 31.82 8.93 21.70
CA ILE A 990 31.83 9.49 23.07
C ILE A 990 32.34 8.48 24.11
N ASP A 991 31.96 7.20 24.00
CA ASP A 991 32.46 6.10 24.84
C ASP A 991 32.93 4.91 23.97
N PRO A 992 34.19 4.94 23.47
CA PRO A 992 34.76 3.88 22.64
C PRO A 992 34.90 2.52 23.33
N HIS A 993 34.66 2.42 24.65
CA HIS A 993 34.76 1.18 25.41
C HIS A 993 33.40 0.62 25.84
N ASN A 994 32.29 1.29 25.49
CA ASN A 994 30.96 0.89 25.91
C ASN A 994 30.57 -0.50 25.40
N ARG A 995 30.43 -1.46 26.33
CA ARG A 995 30.07 -2.85 25.99
C ARG A 995 28.64 -2.97 25.48
N GLU A 996 27.71 -2.19 26.01
CA GLU A 996 26.29 -2.25 25.64
C GLU A 996 26.06 -1.69 24.23
N VAL A 997 26.67 -0.54 23.91
CA VAL A 997 26.60 0.05 22.56
C VAL A 997 27.30 -0.84 21.53
N LYS A 998 28.44 -1.47 21.85
CA LYS A 998 29.09 -2.45 20.95
C LYS A 998 28.25 -3.71 20.73
N ALA A 999 27.59 -4.21 21.77
CA ALA A 999 26.64 -5.31 21.62
C ALA A 999 25.49 -4.91 20.68
N LEU A 1000 24.91 -3.73 20.86
CA LEU A 1000 23.85 -3.18 20.00
C LEU A 1000 24.33 -2.99 18.55
N GLN A 1001 25.56 -2.51 18.32
CA GLN A 1001 26.16 -2.42 16.99
C GLN A 1001 26.28 -3.81 16.33
N SER A 1002 26.64 -4.85 17.10
CA SER A 1002 26.72 -6.22 16.59
C SER A 1002 25.34 -6.80 16.23
N THR A 1003 24.30 -6.42 16.98
CA THR A 1003 22.91 -6.77 16.68
C THR A 1003 22.41 -6.04 15.44
N LEU A 1004 22.69 -4.73 15.32
CA LEU A 1004 22.34 -3.94 14.13
C LEU A 1004 22.96 -4.53 12.85
N ARG A 1005 24.25 -4.89 12.87
CA ARG A 1005 24.92 -5.53 11.71
C ARG A 1005 24.27 -6.86 11.33
N LYS A 1006 23.83 -7.67 12.30
CA LYS A 1006 23.08 -8.91 12.03
C LYS A 1006 21.72 -8.61 11.40
N LEU A 1007 20.97 -7.66 11.95
CA LEU A 1007 19.66 -7.24 11.44
C LEU A 1007 19.76 -6.62 10.04
N GLN A 1008 20.81 -5.85 9.74
CA GLN A 1008 21.08 -5.32 8.39
C GLN A 1008 21.39 -6.45 7.39
N VAL A 1009 22.25 -7.41 7.75
CA VAL A 1009 22.52 -8.58 6.89
C VAL A 1009 21.28 -9.47 6.72
N GLU A 1010 20.44 -9.59 7.75
CA GLU A 1010 19.19 -10.35 7.67
C GLU A 1010 18.10 -9.60 6.89
N SER A 1011 17.99 -8.28 7.03
CA SER A 1011 17.11 -7.45 6.20
C SER A 1011 17.54 -7.56 4.75
N ASN A 1012 18.79 -7.25 4.41
CA ASN A 1012 19.29 -7.35 3.03
C ASN A 1012 19.07 -8.75 2.41
N LYS A 1013 19.07 -9.83 3.21
CA LYS A 1013 18.67 -11.18 2.79
C LYS A 1013 17.15 -11.36 2.65
N ARG A 1014 16.35 -10.86 3.59
CA ARG A 1014 14.89 -10.84 3.54
C ARG A 1014 14.39 -10.00 2.37
N ASP A 1015 14.99 -8.85 2.12
CA ASP A 1015 14.69 -7.91 1.05
C ASP A 1015 15.12 -8.48 -0.31
N ALA A 1016 16.34 -9.02 -0.43
CA ALA A 1016 16.74 -9.76 -1.64
C ALA A 1016 15.82 -10.96 -1.93
N LYS A 1017 15.35 -11.66 -0.89
CA LYS A 1017 14.35 -12.73 -1.01
C LYS A 1017 12.95 -12.21 -1.29
N LEU A 1018 12.57 -11.04 -0.76
CA LEU A 1018 11.27 -10.39 -0.97
C LEU A 1018 11.17 -9.92 -2.42
N TYR A 1019 12.19 -9.22 -2.93
CA TYR A 1019 12.27 -8.86 -4.34
C TYR A 1019 12.33 -10.10 -5.24
N ALA A 1020 13.14 -11.11 -4.92
CA ALA A 1020 13.16 -12.36 -5.69
C ALA A 1020 11.78 -13.05 -5.72
N ASN A 1021 11.10 -13.12 -4.57
CA ASN A 1021 9.74 -13.67 -4.45
C ASN A 1021 8.69 -12.76 -5.09
N MET A 1022 8.85 -11.43 -5.11
CA MET A 1022 7.95 -10.50 -5.80
C MET A 1022 8.08 -10.68 -7.31
N PHE A 1023 9.29 -10.76 -7.87
CA PHE A 1023 9.48 -11.11 -9.28
C PHE A 1023 8.91 -12.49 -9.62
N GLU A 1024 9.10 -13.49 -8.75
CA GLU A 1024 8.55 -14.84 -8.95
C GLU A 1024 7.02 -14.87 -8.81
N ARG A 1025 6.43 -14.09 -7.89
CA ARG A 1025 4.98 -14.02 -7.71
C ARG A 1025 4.30 -13.15 -8.75
N MET A 1026 4.92 -12.07 -9.22
CA MET A 1026 4.46 -11.32 -10.40
C MET A 1026 4.41 -12.23 -11.64
N SER A 1027 5.41 -13.11 -11.81
CA SER A 1027 5.39 -14.14 -12.86
C SER A 1027 4.21 -15.11 -12.68
N LYS A 1028 4.02 -15.66 -11.48
CA LYS A 1028 2.95 -16.63 -11.20
C LYS A 1028 1.55 -16.02 -11.20
N ASP A 1029 1.39 -14.79 -10.73
CA ASP A 1029 0.13 -14.04 -10.74
C ASP A 1029 -0.23 -13.69 -12.20
N ALA A 1030 0.75 -13.41 -13.08
CA ALA A 1030 0.55 -13.27 -14.52
C ALA A 1030 0.12 -14.59 -15.18
N ASP A 1031 0.79 -15.72 -14.89
CA ASP A 1031 0.41 -17.05 -15.40
C ASP A 1031 -0.98 -17.50 -14.92
N VAL A 1032 -1.35 -17.19 -13.67
CA VAL A 1032 -2.67 -17.47 -13.10
C VAL A 1032 -3.74 -16.57 -13.69
N ALA A 1033 -3.45 -15.30 -13.95
CA ALA A 1033 -4.35 -14.42 -14.72
C ALA A 1033 -4.58 -14.96 -16.15
N LEU A 1034 -3.50 -15.39 -16.83
CA LEU A 1034 -3.58 -16.02 -18.15
C LEU A 1034 -4.41 -17.33 -18.16
N LYS A 1035 -4.45 -18.06 -17.04
CA LYS A 1035 -5.29 -19.26 -16.87
C LYS A 1035 -6.74 -18.91 -16.52
N LYS A 1036 -7.01 -17.94 -15.64
CA LYS A 1036 -8.39 -17.48 -15.34
C LYS A 1036 -9.09 -16.90 -16.56
N LEU A 1037 -8.41 -16.05 -17.33
CA LEU A 1037 -8.93 -15.49 -18.59
C LEU A 1037 -9.26 -16.54 -19.66
N LYS A 1038 -8.75 -17.78 -19.54
CA LYS A 1038 -9.09 -18.91 -20.42
C LYS A 1038 -10.22 -19.80 -19.89
N VAL A 1039 -10.64 -19.64 -18.63
CA VAL A 1039 -11.74 -20.41 -18.02
C VAL A 1039 -13.01 -19.56 -17.90
N GLU A 1040 -12.89 -18.29 -17.52
CA GLU A 1040 -14.03 -17.38 -17.39
C GLU A 1040 -14.60 -16.98 -18.77
N LYS A 1041 -13.77 -16.90 -19.82
CA LYS A 1041 -14.21 -16.62 -21.21
C LYS A 1041 -14.81 -17.84 -21.95
N ALA A 1042 -15.34 -18.81 -21.21
CA ALA A 1042 -16.05 -19.97 -21.74
C ALA A 1042 -17.57 -19.91 -21.55
N HIS A 1043 -18.10 -18.97 -20.75
CA HIS A 1043 -19.52 -18.71 -20.54
C HIS A 1043 -19.79 -17.19 -20.50
N SER A 1044 -20.94 -16.78 -21.06
CA SER A 1044 -21.44 -15.39 -21.24
C SER A 1044 -20.56 -14.43 -22.05
N ASP A 1045 -21.08 -14.04 -23.22
CA ASP A 1045 -20.74 -12.81 -23.94
C ASP A 1045 -21.63 -11.62 -23.47
N ASP A 1046 -21.37 -10.44 -24.02
CA ASP A 1046 -22.03 -9.10 -23.92
C ASP A 1046 -21.71 -8.15 -22.72
N GLU A 1047 -21.29 -6.94 -23.12
CA GLU A 1047 -21.32 -5.57 -22.51
C GLU A 1047 -21.06 -5.32 -20.99
N SER A 1048 -20.26 -4.34 -20.54
CA SER A 1048 -19.28 -3.44 -21.20
C SER A 1048 -18.32 -2.79 -20.15
N ASP A 1049 -17.39 -1.93 -20.64
CA ASP A 1049 -16.61 -0.87 -19.93
C ASP A 1049 -15.29 -1.18 -19.16
N ASP A 1050 -14.22 -0.55 -19.68
CA ASP A 1050 -13.01 0.04 -19.03
C ASP A 1050 -11.85 -0.82 -18.45
N ALA A 1051 -10.69 -0.14 -18.32
CA ALA A 1051 -9.53 -0.39 -17.45
C ALA A 1051 -8.51 -1.54 -17.72
N SER A 1052 -7.52 -1.24 -18.59
CA SER A 1052 -6.08 -1.19 -18.25
C SER A 1052 -5.24 -2.43 -17.83
N VAL A 1053 -3.92 -2.18 -17.75
CA VAL A 1053 -2.79 -2.89 -17.12
C VAL A 1053 -2.19 -4.17 -17.77
N HIS A 1054 -0.90 -4.07 -18.10
CA HIS A 1054 0.03 -5.17 -18.37
C HIS A 1054 0.24 -6.11 -17.17
N ALA A 1055 0.68 -7.34 -17.46
CA ALA A 1055 1.65 -8.04 -16.62
C ALA A 1055 2.87 -8.46 -17.46
N MET A 1056 4.09 -8.17 -16.97
CA MET A 1056 5.36 -8.61 -17.58
C MET A 1056 5.90 -9.84 -16.86
N ILE A 1057 6.44 -10.80 -17.62
CA ILE A 1057 7.29 -11.88 -17.11
C ILE A 1057 8.74 -11.60 -17.53
N ILE A 1058 9.68 -11.84 -16.61
CA ILE A 1058 11.12 -11.57 -16.77
C ILE A 1058 11.90 -12.85 -16.52
N GLU A 1059 12.70 -13.30 -17.50
CA GLU A 1059 13.68 -14.39 -17.33
C GLU A 1059 15.11 -13.88 -17.12
N ARG A 1060 15.97 -14.74 -16.55
CA ARG A 1060 17.31 -14.39 -16.03
C ARG A 1060 18.45 -15.08 -16.81
N PRO A 1061 19.66 -14.49 -16.87
CA PRO A 1061 20.86 -15.19 -17.33
C PRO A 1061 21.29 -16.31 -16.36
N LYS A 1062 22.00 -17.32 -16.88
CA LYS A 1062 22.38 -18.54 -16.13
C LYS A 1062 23.70 -18.38 -15.35
N ARG A 1063 23.75 -18.97 -14.15
CA ARG A 1063 24.99 -19.32 -13.42
C ARG A 1063 25.81 -20.31 -14.26
N ASN A 1064 27.14 -20.17 -14.27
CA ASN A 1064 28.12 -21.28 -14.11
C ASN A 1064 29.60 -20.86 -14.21
N GLU A 1065 29.95 -19.66 -14.69
CA GLU A 1065 31.37 -19.27 -14.84
C GLU A 1065 31.99 -18.58 -13.61
N ALA A 1066 31.19 -18.09 -12.66
CA ALA A 1066 31.66 -17.34 -11.49
C ALA A 1066 32.31 -18.20 -10.39
N GLU A 1067 31.90 -19.46 -10.23
CA GLU A 1067 32.33 -20.30 -9.09
C GLU A 1067 33.74 -20.90 -9.27
N LYS A 1068 34.34 -20.80 -10.47
CA LYS A 1068 35.73 -21.25 -10.71
C LYS A 1068 36.82 -20.21 -10.41
N ALA A 1069 36.46 -18.97 -10.06
CA ALA A 1069 37.40 -17.86 -9.87
C ALA A 1069 37.63 -17.47 -8.40
N GLN A 1070 37.02 -18.17 -7.43
CA GLN A 1070 37.07 -17.79 -6.01
C GLN A 1070 37.78 -18.79 -5.07
N GLU A 1071 38.20 -19.97 -5.55
CA GLU A 1071 38.94 -20.94 -4.71
C GLU A 1071 40.47 -20.78 -4.76
N GLU A 1072 41.07 -20.29 -5.86
CA GLU A 1072 42.54 -20.16 -5.98
C GLU A 1072 43.15 -19.02 -5.13
N ILE A 1073 42.34 -18.10 -4.58
CA ILE A 1073 42.84 -16.91 -3.83
C ILE A 1073 42.80 -17.12 -2.29
N ARG A 1074 42.30 -18.28 -1.81
CA ARG A 1074 42.19 -18.59 -0.36
C ARG A 1074 43.18 -19.64 0.18
N GLY A 1075 44.12 -20.11 -0.63
CA GLY A 1075 45.09 -21.13 -0.22
C GLY A 1075 46.25 -20.63 0.66
N ASP A 1076 46.88 -19.52 0.27
CA ASP A 1076 48.24 -19.17 0.73
C ASP A 1076 48.29 -17.95 1.68
N THR A 1077 47.65 -18.00 2.86
CA THR A 1077 47.95 -17.00 3.93
C THR A 1077 47.72 -17.43 5.39
N GLU A 1078 47.49 -18.70 5.72
CA GLU A 1078 47.33 -19.17 7.12
C GLU A 1078 48.38 -20.19 7.59
N HIS A 1079 49.68 -19.95 7.33
CA HIS A 1079 50.76 -20.72 7.98
C HIS A 1079 52.13 -19.99 8.09
N GLN A 1080 52.22 -18.95 8.93
CA GLN A 1080 53.43 -18.56 9.71
C GLN A 1080 53.24 -17.20 10.41
N ALA A 1081 53.05 -17.18 11.75
CA ALA A 1081 53.47 -16.11 12.69
C ALA A 1081 52.90 -16.34 14.10
N MET A 1082 53.59 -17.14 14.92
CA MET A 1082 53.54 -17.03 16.38
C MET A 1082 54.97 -16.94 16.92
N GLU A 1083 55.11 -16.35 18.10
CA GLU A 1083 56.36 -16.18 18.87
C GLU A 1083 57.45 -15.26 18.27
N ALA A 1084 57.47 -13.99 18.72
CA ALA A 1084 58.70 -13.25 19.07
C ALA A 1084 58.40 -11.91 19.79
N GLU A 1085 58.54 -11.89 21.11
CA GLU A 1085 59.06 -10.71 21.83
C GLU A 1085 60.61 -10.72 21.72
N PRO A 1086 61.39 -9.62 21.95
CA PRO A 1086 61.15 -8.66 23.05
C PRO A 1086 61.65 -7.19 22.89
N SER A 1087 61.49 -6.44 23.99
CA SER A 1087 62.44 -5.44 24.54
C SER A 1087 62.39 -3.95 24.11
N LEU A 1088 62.72 -3.09 25.08
CA LEU A 1088 62.77 -1.63 24.99
C LEU A 1088 64.20 -1.14 24.65
N ALA A 1089 64.31 -0.05 23.89
CA ALA A 1089 65.46 0.87 24.00
C ALA A 1089 65.11 2.33 23.58
N ASN A 1090 65.50 3.26 24.45
CA ASN A 1090 65.21 4.69 24.43
C ASN A 1090 65.71 5.53 23.22
N ALA A 1091 64.99 6.64 22.98
CA ALA A 1091 65.51 7.97 22.55
C ALA A 1091 66.09 8.12 21.11
N THR A 1092 66.21 9.32 20.52
CA THR A 1092 66.10 10.69 21.07
C THR A 1092 65.54 11.71 20.06
N VAL A 1093 64.85 12.73 20.58
CA VAL A 1093 64.53 14.07 20.01
C VAL A 1093 65.24 14.51 18.72
N THR A 1094 64.44 14.87 17.71
CA THR A 1094 64.33 16.25 17.15
C THR A 1094 62.89 16.52 16.75
#